data_AF-A0A8K1CRL5-F1
#
_entry.id   AF-A0A8K1CRL5-F1
#
_cell.length_a   1.000
_cell.length_b   1.000
_cell.length_c   1.000
_cell.angle_alpha   90.00
_cell.angle_beta   90.00
_cell.angle_gamma   90.00
#
_symmetry.space_group_name_H-M   'P 1'
#
loop_
_entity.id
_entity.type
_entity.pdbx_description
1 polymer ?
#
loop_
_entity_poly.entity_id
_entity_poly.type
_entity_poly.pdbx_seq_one_letter_code
_entity_poly.pdbx_strand_id
1 'polypeptide(L)'
;MFHLVFLLDITGSMSNELEGVKATVAQLVQTVTADIASEMLITIVTFTEDHKDCYVTSDTFTDGAKAAQFVSKVKLCCPPGIAGVNASGGDGPENHKAALAELLLMDAEMPTVAFMITDAIPHMISEPSTEASHEKRHFAAKHAITDMDLFHILDALHAKFQERLILNVVKYYPNLDHAIYGAVAKRFNGVLISPTIRTPQELANGLMAILLRLFASLTNDPNVLAQLDTSSNPLAAFSFYDLEPIQIPSDENHRWTIANPTVGSTDDLLFKLIERATVIVGARFTKRAITARVVNEQVELLLVVAKALSGAISNGEAMERAGLLLKKINELIGKEHRRQFKLTSERLFNILSNHAATVEKEMDESMDGREAAVSAITLMSIEETARDVASEGEEAVVDPAEALLRVASLFFGHLAVLQLPTRLGVVDFMDAWSASIDKVANDVVSAADFLALIGDATTVGGLSEREREYNFLQLVADPEDAWGTTLLQVASGTQLLDILTALLSGAPAGLFSPNMFRGTVSASLLRLLVLEGELNPETTLREYQSDIVRKMTHTIRSLMGNPPPLALEPASAVSKHLFRVLRLQGDSRNGEEGREQVRLFLEELAASQVQKFAKYRESNYLALVEKMVGYKHKEEVEDVFVHHVLLDSAQLSFDASHAVAVILDSQLSVHVSRAVTNVLAVVYEHDESIPALAEVWPTFHEDLVKLLLLQKRTERYTLNKTEQGDEWVRNEEVMLPLATSKLFPIRALKLMQDKHDASVRAIRARRLDLRKEEQWRKVVAMFRLPMREFIPQLNVLVKSSSRKEYKLLSKAFRLFGHELEPAEYETKLLVALTGRQIRKKTGDIRVVFNRGNLHPMPERFTPLSDAFKQRLRELQRDHAWPLTHRYRDSDAANRHGFCNTKPSPWAAKRYVGKTFWETGEDGAVAA
;
A
#
# COMPACT_ATOMS: atom_id res chain seq x y z
N MET A 1 -0.42 -7.83 -0.29
CA MET A 1 -0.07 -8.08 -1.71
C MET A 1 1.41 -8.45 -1.84
N PHE A 2 1.68 -9.66 -2.31
CA PHE A 2 2.99 -10.28 -2.48
C PHE A 2 3.36 -10.37 -3.97
N HIS A 3 4.63 -10.21 -4.31
CA HIS A 3 5.08 -10.18 -5.71
C HIS A 3 5.92 -11.43 -6.03
N LEU A 4 5.41 -12.29 -6.91
CA LEU A 4 6.14 -13.44 -7.43
C LEU A 4 6.72 -13.10 -8.81
N VAL A 5 8.03 -13.26 -8.96
CA VAL A 5 8.73 -12.94 -10.22
C VAL A 5 9.42 -14.18 -10.77
N PHE A 6 9.27 -14.43 -12.07
CA PHE A 6 10.03 -15.45 -12.79
C PHE A 6 10.92 -14.78 -13.83
N LEU A 7 12.23 -14.97 -13.72
CA LEU A 7 13.20 -14.59 -14.75
C LEU A 7 13.53 -15.86 -15.54
N LEU A 8 13.06 -15.91 -16.77
CA LEU A 8 13.12 -17.09 -17.63
C LEU A 8 14.12 -16.88 -18.75
N ASP A 9 15.15 -17.72 -18.75
CA ASP A 9 16.04 -17.89 -19.87
C ASP A 9 15.29 -18.59 -21.03
N ILE A 10 15.25 -17.95 -22.19
CA ILE A 10 14.59 -18.50 -23.40
C ILE A 10 15.57 -18.68 -24.57
N THR A 11 16.87 -18.71 -24.29
CA THR A 11 17.94 -18.93 -25.27
C THR A 11 17.88 -20.32 -25.90
N GLY A 12 18.63 -20.55 -26.98
CA GLY A 12 18.59 -21.81 -27.73
C GLY A 12 19.00 -23.03 -26.92
N SER A 13 19.93 -22.88 -25.96
CA SER A 13 20.43 -23.98 -25.11
C SER A 13 19.34 -24.56 -24.22
N MET A 14 18.38 -23.73 -23.79
CA MET A 14 17.20 -24.12 -23.01
C MET A 14 16.19 -24.99 -23.79
N SER A 15 16.49 -25.42 -25.01
CA SER A 15 15.57 -26.14 -25.91
C SER A 15 14.86 -27.35 -25.30
N ASN A 16 15.58 -28.23 -24.57
CA ASN A 16 15.00 -29.44 -24.00
C ASN A 16 14.27 -29.15 -22.67
N GLU A 17 14.55 -27.99 -22.08
CA GLU A 17 14.17 -27.59 -20.74
C GLU A 17 12.97 -26.63 -20.75
N LEU A 18 12.85 -25.76 -21.76
CA LEU A 18 11.90 -24.65 -21.78
C LEU A 18 10.44 -25.12 -21.74
N GLU A 19 10.09 -26.19 -22.45
CA GLU A 19 8.72 -26.73 -22.37
C GLU A 19 8.41 -27.27 -20.97
N GLY A 20 9.41 -27.84 -20.28
CA GLY A 20 9.29 -28.24 -18.89
C GLY A 20 9.17 -27.04 -17.96
N VAL A 21 9.96 -25.99 -18.15
CA VAL A 21 9.87 -24.72 -17.42
C VAL A 21 8.49 -24.07 -17.62
N LYS A 22 7.99 -24.02 -18.85
CA LYS A 22 6.69 -23.43 -19.17
C LYS A 22 5.54 -24.17 -18.49
N ALA A 23 5.51 -25.50 -18.59
CA ALA A 23 4.51 -26.31 -17.92
C ALA A 23 4.59 -26.13 -16.40
N THR A 24 5.82 -26.14 -15.86
CA THR A 24 6.09 -25.93 -14.44
C THR A 24 5.57 -24.59 -13.94
N VAL A 25 5.98 -23.48 -14.57
CA VAL A 25 5.60 -22.12 -14.17
C VAL A 25 4.10 -21.87 -14.40
N ALA A 26 3.52 -22.40 -15.49
CA ALA A 26 2.09 -22.27 -15.76
C ALA A 26 1.24 -22.99 -14.70
N GLN A 27 1.60 -24.23 -14.34
CA GLN A 27 0.94 -24.98 -13.27
C GLN A 27 1.11 -24.27 -11.92
N LEU A 28 2.33 -23.80 -11.63
CA LEU A 28 2.65 -23.08 -10.40
C LEU A 28 1.78 -21.83 -10.21
N VAL A 29 1.70 -21.02 -11.26
CA VAL A 29 0.90 -19.80 -11.27
C VAL A 29 -0.59 -20.10 -11.13
N GLN A 30 -1.12 -21.15 -11.77
CA GLN A 30 -2.53 -21.52 -11.66
C GLN A 30 -2.91 -21.96 -10.25
N THR A 31 -2.12 -22.83 -9.62
CA THR A 31 -2.42 -23.33 -8.28
C THR A 31 -2.29 -22.23 -7.24
N VAL A 32 -1.21 -21.44 -7.25
CA VAL A 32 -1.00 -20.39 -6.24
C VAL A 32 -2.07 -19.30 -6.31
N THR A 33 -2.60 -19.00 -7.50
CA THR A 33 -3.65 -17.98 -7.65
C THR A 33 -5.07 -18.49 -7.42
N ALA A 34 -5.31 -19.80 -7.42
CA ALA A 34 -6.61 -20.38 -7.10
C ALA A 34 -6.92 -20.26 -5.59
N ASP A 35 -5.89 -20.39 -4.73
CA ASP A 35 -6.06 -20.45 -3.27
C ASP A 35 -5.77 -19.10 -2.57
N ILE A 36 -4.95 -18.21 -3.14
CA ILE A 36 -4.47 -16.95 -2.51
C ILE A 36 -4.97 -15.71 -3.30
N ALA A 37 -6.09 -15.86 -4.00
CA ALA A 37 -6.51 -15.04 -5.16
C ALA A 37 -6.59 -13.50 -4.96
N SER A 38 -6.67 -12.98 -3.75
CA SER A 38 -6.88 -11.53 -3.50
C SER A 38 -5.60 -10.70 -3.28
N GLU A 39 -4.42 -11.32 -3.15
CA GLU A 39 -3.22 -10.61 -2.68
C GLU A 39 -1.91 -10.91 -3.45
N MET A 40 -1.95 -11.29 -4.72
CA MET A 40 -0.72 -11.66 -5.45
C MET A 40 -0.55 -10.94 -6.79
N LEU A 41 0.67 -10.47 -7.03
CA LEU A 41 1.13 -9.93 -8.30
C LEU A 41 2.15 -10.91 -8.90
N ILE A 42 2.01 -11.25 -10.17
CA ILE A 42 2.94 -12.14 -10.89
C ILE A 42 3.63 -11.36 -11.99
N THR A 43 4.95 -11.37 -12.02
CA THR A 43 5.72 -10.82 -13.15
C THR A 43 6.55 -11.89 -13.79
N ILE A 44 6.50 -11.95 -15.11
CA ILE A 44 7.32 -12.85 -15.93
C ILE A 44 8.26 -11.98 -16.73
N VAL A 45 9.55 -12.11 -16.42
CA VAL A 45 10.66 -11.53 -17.17
C VAL A 45 11.23 -12.63 -18.05
N THR A 46 11.34 -12.40 -19.36
CA THR A 46 12.06 -13.32 -20.25
C THR A 46 13.26 -12.61 -20.86
N PHE A 47 14.37 -13.32 -20.99
CA PHE A 47 15.61 -12.77 -21.53
C PHE A 47 16.24 -13.71 -22.56
N THR A 48 16.78 -13.11 -23.63
CA THR A 48 17.50 -13.78 -24.72
C THR A 48 18.29 -12.73 -25.51
N GLU A 49 19.21 -13.17 -26.37
CA GLU A 49 19.97 -12.25 -27.21
C GLU A 49 20.45 -12.86 -28.53
N ASP A 50 20.98 -12.01 -29.40
CA ASP A 50 21.74 -12.41 -30.57
C ASP A 50 22.83 -11.36 -30.88
N HIS A 51 23.58 -11.61 -31.94
CA HIS A 51 24.57 -10.67 -32.48
C HIS A 51 24.01 -9.29 -32.89
N LYS A 52 22.68 -9.07 -32.88
CA LYS A 52 22.03 -7.81 -33.26
C LYS A 52 21.62 -6.99 -32.04
N ASP A 53 21.07 -7.63 -31.01
CA ASP A 53 20.63 -6.92 -29.80
C ASP A 53 20.44 -7.81 -28.57
N CYS A 54 20.30 -7.13 -27.42
CA CYS A 54 19.91 -7.72 -26.14
C CYS A 54 18.40 -7.52 -25.92
N TYR A 55 17.67 -8.63 -25.70
CA TYR A 55 16.22 -8.63 -25.58
C TYR A 55 15.76 -9.06 -24.18
N VAL A 56 15.15 -8.13 -23.45
CA VAL A 56 14.52 -8.40 -22.15
C VAL A 56 13.10 -7.84 -22.14
N THR A 57 12.13 -8.68 -21.79
CA THR A 57 10.71 -8.31 -21.72
C THR A 57 10.15 -8.62 -20.34
N SER A 58 9.27 -7.76 -19.82
CA SER A 58 8.68 -7.90 -18.49
C SER A 58 7.17 -7.67 -18.59
N ASP A 59 6.39 -8.68 -18.22
CA ASP A 59 4.93 -8.65 -18.24
C ASP A 59 4.36 -9.00 -16.86
N THR A 60 3.43 -8.18 -16.37
CA THR A 60 2.87 -8.28 -15.01
C THR A 60 1.38 -8.57 -15.05
N PHE A 61 0.93 -9.49 -14.18
CA PHE A 61 -0.42 -10.03 -14.13
C PHE A 61 -0.92 -10.10 -12.69
N THR A 62 -2.22 -9.83 -12.52
CA THR A 62 -2.96 -10.08 -11.27
C THR A 62 -3.88 -11.30 -11.38
N ASP A 63 -3.99 -11.88 -12.58
CA ASP A 63 -4.87 -13.00 -12.91
C ASP A 63 -3.99 -14.17 -13.36
N GLY A 64 -3.98 -15.24 -12.56
CA GLY A 64 -3.14 -16.39 -12.80
C GLY A 64 -3.50 -17.17 -14.07
N ALA A 65 -4.76 -17.18 -14.49
CA ALA A 65 -5.14 -17.82 -15.74
C ALA A 65 -4.53 -17.08 -16.94
N LYS A 66 -4.51 -15.74 -16.90
CA LYS A 66 -3.83 -14.92 -17.93
C LYS A 66 -2.32 -15.09 -17.90
N ALA A 67 -1.71 -15.13 -16.72
CA ALA A 67 -0.28 -15.36 -16.58
C ALA A 67 0.12 -16.75 -17.11
N ALA A 68 -0.61 -17.81 -16.76
CA ALA A 68 -0.37 -19.15 -17.28
C ALA A 68 -0.57 -19.22 -18.81
N GLN A 69 -1.59 -18.54 -19.35
CA GLN A 69 -1.78 -18.43 -20.79
C GLN A 69 -0.60 -17.69 -21.45
N PHE A 70 -0.06 -16.66 -20.82
CA PHE A 70 1.13 -15.95 -21.31
C PHE A 70 2.35 -16.88 -21.33
N VAL A 71 2.66 -17.56 -20.22
CA VAL A 71 3.79 -18.52 -20.13
C VAL A 71 3.70 -19.58 -21.23
N SER A 72 2.52 -20.16 -21.46
CA SER A 72 2.32 -21.19 -22.49
C SER A 72 2.69 -20.72 -23.91
N LYS A 73 2.61 -19.41 -24.17
CA LYS A 73 2.92 -18.79 -25.46
C LYS A 73 4.38 -18.36 -25.60
N VAL A 74 5.17 -18.39 -24.52
CA VAL A 74 6.61 -18.13 -24.57
C VAL A 74 7.25 -19.17 -25.50
N LYS A 75 8.12 -18.69 -26.39
CA LYS A 75 8.80 -19.50 -27.40
C LYS A 75 10.29 -19.30 -27.28
N LEU A 76 11.03 -20.40 -27.49
CA LEU A 76 12.48 -20.38 -27.57
C LEU A 76 12.94 -19.32 -28.59
N CYS A 77 13.97 -18.57 -28.22
CA CYS A 77 14.63 -17.55 -29.02
C CYS A 77 13.71 -16.38 -29.45
N CYS A 78 12.46 -16.34 -29.02
CA CYS A 78 11.47 -15.41 -29.54
C CYS A 78 10.93 -14.52 -28.39
N PRO A 79 11.55 -13.35 -28.13
CA PRO A 79 11.12 -12.48 -27.04
C PRO A 79 9.66 -12.04 -27.23
N PRO A 80 8.80 -12.24 -26.21
CA PRO A 80 7.38 -11.87 -26.25
C PRO A 80 7.15 -10.41 -26.69
N GLY A 81 6.14 -10.19 -27.54
CA GLY A 81 5.77 -8.84 -27.97
C GLY A 81 6.68 -8.20 -29.03
N ILE A 82 7.80 -8.85 -29.43
CA ILE A 82 8.72 -8.34 -30.45
C ILE A 82 8.63 -9.21 -31.72
N ALA A 83 7.83 -8.76 -32.69
CA ALA A 83 7.58 -9.52 -33.91
C ALA A 83 8.83 -9.63 -34.81
N GLY A 84 9.09 -10.83 -35.33
CA GLY A 84 10.14 -11.08 -36.32
C GLY A 84 11.55 -11.27 -35.75
N VAL A 85 11.69 -11.34 -34.42
CA VAL A 85 12.95 -11.65 -33.74
C VAL A 85 13.04 -13.14 -33.44
N ASN A 86 14.17 -13.73 -33.81
CA ASN A 86 14.56 -15.10 -33.47
C ASN A 86 16.04 -15.04 -33.03
N ALA A 87 16.23 -14.77 -31.75
CA ALA A 87 17.48 -14.47 -31.09
C ALA A 87 17.91 -15.69 -30.27
N SER A 88 18.76 -16.54 -30.86
CA SER A 88 19.03 -17.89 -30.34
C SER A 88 20.05 -18.00 -29.21
N GLY A 89 20.60 -16.89 -28.74
CA GLY A 89 21.82 -16.92 -27.94
C GLY A 89 23.03 -17.39 -28.74
N GLY A 90 24.21 -17.27 -28.15
CA GLY A 90 25.42 -17.96 -28.61
C GLY A 90 25.63 -19.26 -27.82
N ASP A 91 26.64 -20.07 -28.15
CA ASP A 91 27.03 -21.23 -27.32
C ASP A 91 27.79 -20.80 -26.03
N GLY A 92 27.47 -19.62 -25.47
CA GLY A 92 28.32 -18.89 -24.52
C GLY A 92 27.54 -18.22 -23.37
N PRO A 93 28.14 -17.21 -22.71
CA PRO A 93 27.48 -16.43 -21.67
C PRO A 93 26.25 -15.67 -22.20
N GLU A 94 25.28 -15.40 -21.32
CA GLU A 94 23.98 -14.82 -21.67
C GLU A 94 23.64 -13.56 -20.84
N ASN A 95 22.67 -12.77 -21.30
CA ASN A 95 22.25 -11.45 -20.78
C ASN A 95 21.46 -11.44 -19.44
N HIS A 96 21.88 -12.26 -18.49
CA HIS A 96 21.33 -12.37 -17.13
C HIS A 96 21.35 -11.06 -16.35
N LYS A 97 22.40 -10.25 -16.54
CA LYS A 97 22.54 -9.00 -15.80
C LYS A 97 21.36 -8.10 -16.17
N ALA A 98 21.02 -8.02 -17.46
CA ALA A 98 19.91 -7.18 -17.94
C ALA A 98 18.58 -7.67 -17.39
N ALA A 99 18.38 -8.99 -17.31
CA ALA A 99 17.21 -9.59 -16.66
C ALA A 99 17.10 -9.21 -15.19
N LEU A 100 18.20 -9.28 -14.42
CA LEU A 100 18.23 -8.87 -13.01
C LEU A 100 17.95 -7.37 -12.85
N ALA A 101 18.44 -6.53 -13.77
CA ALA A 101 18.20 -5.10 -13.73
C ALA A 101 16.74 -4.70 -13.97
N GLU A 102 15.92 -5.53 -14.62
CA GLU A 102 14.47 -5.28 -14.71
C GLU A 102 13.79 -5.21 -13.34
N LEU A 103 14.31 -5.92 -12.34
CA LEU A 103 13.81 -5.83 -10.97
C LEU A 103 13.96 -4.39 -10.41
N LEU A 104 14.93 -3.60 -10.89
CA LEU A 104 15.09 -2.19 -10.50
C LEU A 104 13.94 -1.30 -10.96
N LEU A 105 13.15 -1.74 -11.94
CA LEU A 105 11.97 -1.01 -12.43
C LEU A 105 10.70 -1.36 -11.65
N MET A 106 10.74 -2.40 -10.81
CA MET A 106 9.61 -2.86 -10.02
C MET A 106 9.43 -2.04 -8.74
N ASP A 107 8.26 -2.17 -8.11
CA ASP A 107 7.95 -1.53 -6.84
C ASP A 107 8.66 -2.25 -5.68
N ALA A 108 9.58 -1.54 -5.04
CA ALA A 108 10.40 -2.07 -3.96
C ALA A 108 9.67 -2.14 -2.60
N GLU A 109 8.47 -1.58 -2.51
CA GLU A 109 7.65 -1.67 -1.29
C GLU A 109 6.95 -3.03 -1.14
N MET A 110 6.81 -3.79 -2.23
CA MET A 110 6.22 -5.12 -2.20
C MET A 110 7.25 -6.19 -1.81
N PRO A 111 6.94 -7.08 -0.85
CA PRO A 111 7.72 -8.28 -0.62
C PRO A 111 7.77 -9.11 -1.89
N THR A 112 8.96 -9.40 -2.38
CA THR A 112 9.18 -10.01 -3.68
C THR A 112 9.95 -11.31 -3.53
N VAL A 113 9.42 -12.40 -4.11
CA VAL A 113 10.16 -13.65 -4.30
C VAL A 113 10.35 -13.87 -5.78
N ALA A 114 11.62 -13.93 -6.19
CA ALA A 114 12.04 -14.10 -7.56
C ALA A 114 12.67 -15.48 -7.76
N PHE A 115 12.39 -16.10 -8.91
CA PHE A 115 13.05 -17.31 -9.39
C PHE A 115 13.76 -16.98 -10.70
N MET A 116 15.09 -17.06 -10.70
CA MET A 116 15.88 -17.03 -11.92
C MET A 116 16.15 -18.45 -12.40
N ILE A 117 15.72 -18.77 -13.61
CA ILE A 117 15.80 -20.11 -14.20
C ILE A 117 16.69 -20.04 -15.44
N THR A 118 17.81 -20.75 -15.42
CA THR A 118 18.82 -20.73 -16.50
C THR A 118 19.69 -21.99 -16.52
N ASP A 119 20.38 -22.22 -17.64
CA ASP A 119 21.43 -23.21 -17.85
C ASP A 119 22.83 -22.61 -18.08
N ALA A 120 22.95 -21.30 -18.34
CA ALA A 120 24.18 -20.65 -18.77
C ALA A 120 24.89 -19.85 -17.65
N ILE A 121 25.86 -19.02 -18.01
CA ILE A 121 26.60 -18.08 -17.14
C ILE A 121 26.28 -16.63 -17.58
N PRO A 122 26.27 -15.62 -16.68
CA PRO A 122 26.22 -14.22 -17.10
C PRO A 122 27.45 -13.79 -17.91
N HIS A 123 27.28 -12.84 -18.83
CA HIS A 123 28.43 -12.14 -19.44
C HIS A 123 29.35 -11.51 -18.39
N MET A 124 30.63 -11.85 -18.39
CA MET A 124 31.62 -11.23 -17.51
C MET A 124 32.27 -10.02 -18.18
N ILE A 125 32.60 -8.98 -17.40
CA ILE A 125 33.33 -7.80 -17.88
C ILE A 125 34.67 -8.19 -18.48
N SER A 126 35.33 -9.21 -17.91
CA SER A 126 36.63 -9.70 -18.39
C SER A 126 36.57 -10.42 -19.74
N GLU A 127 35.38 -10.76 -20.24
CA GLU A 127 35.17 -11.60 -21.42
C GLU A 127 34.31 -10.84 -22.45
N PRO A 128 34.90 -9.89 -23.19
CA PRO A 128 34.15 -9.04 -24.11
C PRO A 128 33.64 -9.84 -25.32
N SER A 129 32.32 -9.84 -25.51
CA SER A 129 31.63 -10.34 -26.71
C SER A 129 30.81 -9.23 -27.40
N THR A 130 30.31 -9.52 -28.60
CA THR A 130 29.42 -8.59 -29.31
C THR A 130 28.12 -8.44 -28.52
N GLU A 131 27.60 -9.56 -28.05
CA GLU A 131 26.43 -9.75 -27.20
C GLU A 131 26.56 -8.95 -25.90
N ALA A 132 27.67 -9.09 -25.15
CA ALA A 132 27.96 -8.29 -23.95
C ALA A 132 27.99 -6.77 -24.22
N SER A 133 28.41 -6.35 -25.42
CA SER A 133 28.37 -4.94 -25.82
C SER A 133 26.94 -4.45 -26.12
N HIS A 134 26.08 -5.32 -26.62
CA HIS A 134 24.65 -5.04 -26.78
C HIS A 134 23.94 -4.99 -25.43
N GLU A 135 24.25 -5.92 -24.52
CA GLU A 135 23.78 -5.88 -23.13
C GLU A 135 24.18 -4.55 -22.46
N LYS A 136 25.43 -4.08 -22.63
CA LYS A 136 25.87 -2.77 -22.15
C LYS A 136 25.08 -1.61 -22.69
N ARG A 137 24.74 -1.65 -23.97
CA ARG A 137 23.92 -0.62 -24.60
C ARG A 137 22.49 -0.66 -24.05
N HIS A 138 21.93 -1.85 -23.86
CA HIS A 138 20.60 -2.05 -23.28
C HIS A 138 20.53 -1.50 -21.86
N PHE A 139 21.50 -1.85 -21.02
CA PHE A 139 21.65 -1.37 -19.64
C PHE A 139 21.70 0.14 -19.53
N ALA A 140 22.57 0.77 -20.32
CA ALA A 140 22.72 2.21 -20.33
C ALA A 140 21.45 2.91 -20.82
N ALA A 141 20.79 2.36 -21.84
CA ALA A 141 19.60 2.96 -22.44
C ALA A 141 18.35 2.83 -21.56
N LYS A 142 18.15 1.69 -20.89
CA LYS A 142 16.92 1.38 -20.14
C LYS A 142 17.01 1.66 -18.65
N HIS A 143 18.16 1.39 -18.03
CA HIS A 143 18.34 1.50 -16.57
C HIS A 143 19.25 2.66 -16.14
N ALA A 144 19.87 3.37 -17.09
CA ALA A 144 20.86 4.43 -16.83
C ALA A 144 22.07 3.96 -15.99
N ILE A 145 22.40 2.67 -16.08
CA ILE A 145 23.55 2.05 -15.40
C ILE A 145 24.71 1.95 -16.38
N THR A 146 25.87 2.48 -15.99
CA THR A 146 27.10 2.46 -16.80
C THR A 146 28.09 1.38 -16.39
N ASP A 147 28.01 0.94 -15.13
CA ASP A 147 28.82 -0.13 -14.58
C ASP A 147 28.03 -1.44 -14.60
N MET A 148 28.52 -2.40 -15.37
CA MET A 148 27.85 -3.69 -15.58
C MET A 148 28.40 -4.80 -14.69
N ASP A 149 29.15 -4.46 -13.64
CA ASP A 149 29.61 -5.49 -12.72
C ASP A 149 28.40 -6.12 -12.04
N LEU A 150 28.32 -7.45 -12.11
CA LEU A 150 27.24 -8.23 -11.54
C LEU A 150 27.03 -7.88 -10.07
N PHE A 151 28.10 -7.81 -9.27
CA PHE A 151 28.01 -7.57 -7.84
C PHE A 151 27.59 -6.12 -7.54
N HIS A 152 27.99 -5.16 -8.37
CA HIS A 152 27.47 -3.79 -8.26
C HIS A 152 25.98 -3.70 -8.62
N ILE A 153 25.50 -4.48 -9.60
CA ILE A 153 24.07 -4.59 -9.91
C ILE A 153 23.33 -5.21 -8.74
N LEU A 154 23.88 -6.27 -8.13
CA LEU A 154 23.28 -6.89 -6.95
C LEU A 154 23.23 -5.90 -5.77
N ASP A 155 24.25 -5.07 -5.61
CA ASP A 155 24.28 -4.02 -4.58
C ASP A 155 23.24 -2.94 -4.82
N ALA A 156 23.03 -2.53 -6.07
CA ALA A 156 21.96 -1.59 -6.44
C ALA A 156 20.57 -2.19 -6.16
N LEU A 157 20.37 -3.48 -6.47
CA LEU A 157 19.15 -4.21 -6.14
C LEU A 157 18.93 -4.33 -4.64
N HIS A 158 19.97 -4.67 -3.88
CA HIS A 158 19.92 -4.74 -2.43
C HIS A 158 19.65 -3.37 -1.80
N ALA A 159 20.22 -2.29 -2.34
CA ALA A 159 19.93 -0.94 -1.88
C ALA A 159 18.48 -0.53 -2.15
N LYS A 160 17.91 -0.92 -3.30
CA LYS A 160 16.53 -0.63 -3.67
C LYS A 160 15.52 -1.42 -2.85
N PHE A 161 15.66 -2.74 -2.79
CA PHE A 161 14.71 -3.64 -2.12
C PHE A 161 14.97 -3.82 -0.63
N GLN A 162 16.18 -3.49 -0.16
CA GLN A 162 16.64 -3.82 1.20
C GLN A 162 16.46 -5.33 1.46
N GLU A 163 15.96 -5.69 2.64
CA GLU A 163 15.59 -7.04 3.04
C GLU A 163 14.16 -7.40 2.59
N ARG A 164 13.76 -7.11 1.34
CA ARG A 164 12.41 -7.42 0.81
C ARG A 164 12.39 -8.25 -0.47
N LEU A 165 13.57 -8.59 -1.00
CA LEU A 165 13.73 -9.45 -2.17
C LEU A 165 14.38 -10.76 -1.75
N ILE A 166 13.74 -11.88 -2.08
CA ILE A 166 14.39 -13.20 -2.12
C ILE A 166 14.64 -13.54 -3.57
N LEU A 167 15.89 -13.83 -3.93
CA LEU A 167 16.22 -14.33 -5.26
C LEU A 167 16.68 -15.77 -5.16
N ASN A 168 15.80 -16.68 -5.59
CA ASN A 168 16.12 -18.09 -5.75
C ASN A 168 16.68 -18.33 -7.15
N VAL A 169 17.67 -19.20 -7.26
CA VAL A 169 18.26 -19.56 -8.55
C VAL A 169 18.05 -21.04 -8.81
N VAL A 170 17.40 -21.34 -9.92
CA VAL A 170 17.24 -22.69 -10.47
C VAL A 170 18.22 -22.83 -11.62
N LYS A 171 19.34 -23.51 -11.35
CA LYS A 171 20.37 -23.76 -12.36
C LYS A 171 20.33 -25.21 -12.81
N TYR A 172 20.04 -25.43 -14.10
CA TYR A 172 19.81 -26.76 -14.65
C TYR A 172 21.05 -27.67 -14.64
N TYR A 173 22.24 -27.09 -14.80
CA TYR A 173 23.49 -27.83 -14.88
C TYR A 173 24.48 -27.39 -13.80
N PRO A 174 24.91 -28.28 -12.88
CA PRO A 174 25.99 -27.97 -11.96
C PRO A 174 27.34 -28.00 -12.71
N ASN A 175 27.96 -26.82 -12.85
CA ASN A 175 29.25 -26.62 -13.51
C ASN A 175 30.10 -25.60 -12.73
N LEU A 176 31.24 -25.16 -13.29
CA LEU A 176 32.15 -24.23 -12.61
C LEU A 176 31.50 -22.89 -12.22
N ASP A 177 30.49 -22.46 -12.97
CA ASP A 177 29.83 -21.17 -12.75
C ASP A 177 28.72 -21.27 -11.69
N HIS A 178 28.50 -22.46 -11.12
CA HIS A 178 27.53 -22.69 -10.06
C HIS A 178 27.86 -21.87 -8.80
N ALA A 179 29.15 -21.61 -8.55
CA ALA A 179 29.62 -20.73 -7.48
C ALA A 179 29.07 -19.30 -7.59
N ILE A 180 29.04 -18.74 -8.80
CA ILE A 180 28.56 -17.37 -9.06
C ILE A 180 27.09 -17.25 -8.71
N TYR A 181 26.27 -18.21 -9.14
CA TYR A 181 24.86 -18.23 -8.79
C TYR A 181 24.60 -18.50 -7.31
N GLY A 182 25.52 -19.21 -6.64
CA GLY A 182 25.51 -19.32 -5.18
C GLY A 182 25.72 -17.98 -4.49
N ALA A 183 26.63 -17.14 -5.00
CA ALA A 183 26.81 -15.77 -4.51
C ALA A 183 25.60 -14.87 -4.81
N VAL A 184 24.98 -15.00 -6.00
CA VAL A 184 23.75 -14.29 -6.37
C VAL A 184 22.61 -14.64 -5.40
N ALA A 185 22.34 -15.93 -5.20
CA ALA A 185 21.29 -16.38 -4.28
C ALA A 185 21.58 -15.94 -2.83
N LYS A 186 22.83 -16.06 -2.38
CA LYS A 186 23.25 -15.66 -1.03
C LYS A 186 23.04 -14.17 -0.77
N ARG A 187 23.29 -13.30 -1.76
CA ARG A 187 23.13 -11.84 -1.63
C ARG A 187 21.71 -11.43 -1.28
N PHE A 188 20.72 -12.20 -1.72
CA PHE A 188 19.30 -11.96 -1.48
C PHE A 188 18.65 -13.05 -0.63
N ASN A 189 19.42 -13.70 0.25
CA ASN A 189 18.89 -14.66 1.22
C ASN A 189 18.09 -15.84 0.60
N GLY A 190 18.27 -16.12 -0.69
CA GLY A 190 17.58 -17.19 -1.42
C GLY A 190 18.31 -18.53 -1.38
N VAL A 191 17.81 -19.48 -2.17
CA VAL A 191 18.45 -20.79 -2.37
C VAL A 191 18.95 -20.98 -3.79
N LEU A 192 20.02 -21.76 -3.92
CA LEU A 192 20.47 -22.32 -5.18
C LEU A 192 19.99 -23.76 -5.27
N ILE A 193 19.25 -24.09 -6.33
CA ILE A 193 18.72 -25.43 -6.56
C ILE A 193 19.03 -25.92 -7.97
N SER A 194 19.28 -27.22 -8.09
CA SER A 194 19.41 -27.90 -9.39
C SER A 194 18.41 -29.05 -9.50
N PRO A 195 17.75 -29.22 -10.65
CA PRO A 195 16.84 -30.33 -10.88
C PRO A 195 17.63 -31.66 -10.97
N THR A 196 17.25 -32.65 -10.17
CA THR A 196 17.74 -34.03 -10.26
C THR A 196 16.89 -34.85 -11.22
N ILE A 197 15.61 -34.48 -11.34
CA ILE A 197 14.66 -35.09 -12.28
C ILE A 197 14.16 -34.01 -13.24
N ARG A 198 13.93 -34.37 -14.51
CA ARG A 198 13.59 -33.43 -15.59
C ARG A 198 12.14 -33.52 -16.06
N THR A 199 11.28 -34.21 -15.31
CA THR A 199 9.86 -34.28 -15.69
C THR A 199 9.16 -32.98 -15.29
N PRO A 200 8.36 -32.36 -16.17
CA PRO A 200 7.70 -31.09 -15.84
C PRO A 200 6.78 -31.20 -14.62
N GLN A 201 6.12 -32.35 -14.44
CA GLN A 201 5.22 -32.58 -13.33
C GLN A 201 5.95 -32.63 -11.97
N GLU A 202 7.08 -33.34 -11.86
CA GLU A 202 7.81 -33.44 -10.61
C GLU A 202 8.52 -32.12 -10.26
N LEU A 203 9.02 -31.40 -11.27
CA LEU A 203 9.57 -30.05 -11.09
C LEU A 203 8.50 -29.07 -10.60
N ALA A 204 7.31 -29.10 -11.19
CA ALA A 204 6.17 -28.31 -10.75
C ALA A 204 5.78 -28.66 -9.32
N ASN A 205 5.65 -29.94 -9.01
CA ASN A 205 5.29 -30.41 -7.66
C ASN A 205 6.35 -30.00 -6.62
N GLY A 206 7.64 -30.08 -6.95
CA GLY A 206 8.72 -29.69 -6.04
C GLY A 206 8.81 -28.17 -5.83
N LEU A 207 8.73 -27.35 -6.89
CA LEU A 207 8.66 -25.88 -6.74
C LEU A 207 7.38 -25.44 -6.04
N MET A 208 6.27 -26.13 -6.30
CA MET A 208 5.01 -25.95 -5.57
C MET A 208 5.20 -26.26 -4.10
N ALA A 209 5.88 -27.36 -3.74
CA ALA A 209 6.14 -27.68 -2.35
C ALA A 209 7.02 -26.62 -1.65
N ILE A 210 8.01 -26.04 -2.35
CA ILE A 210 8.79 -24.91 -1.85
C ILE A 210 7.86 -23.71 -1.62
N LEU A 211 7.07 -23.33 -2.61
CA LEU A 211 6.18 -22.17 -2.53
C LEU A 211 5.05 -22.36 -1.51
N LEU A 212 4.40 -23.51 -1.44
CA LEU A 212 3.37 -23.82 -0.45
C LEU A 212 3.95 -23.82 0.96
N ARG A 213 5.16 -24.37 1.19
CA ARG A 213 5.80 -24.29 2.50
C ARG A 213 6.17 -22.85 2.85
N LEU A 214 6.59 -22.05 1.88
CA LEU A 214 6.77 -20.60 2.05
C LEU A 214 5.42 -19.94 2.39
N PHE A 215 4.37 -20.11 1.59
CA PHE A 215 3.05 -19.50 1.81
C PHE A 215 2.35 -19.95 3.08
N ALA A 216 2.44 -21.23 3.46
CA ALA A 216 1.90 -21.75 4.71
C ALA A 216 2.56 -21.05 5.91
N SER A 217 3.88 -20.86 5.88
CA SER A 217 4.59 -20.10 6.92
C SER A 217 4.20 -18.61 6.94
N LEU A 218 3.78 -18.06 5.81
CA LEU A 218 3.40 -16.66 5.64
C LEU A 218 1.95 -16.38 6.08
N THR A 219 1.05 -17.35 5.90
CA THR A 219 -0.38 -17.21 6.18
C THR A 219 -0.77 -17.83 7.51
N ASN A 220 0.11 -18.62 8.11
CA ASN A 220 -0.14 -19.40 9.33
C ASN A 220 -1.34 -20.36 9.20
N ASP A 221 -1.78 -20.67 7.98
CA ASP A 221 -2.93 -21.54 7.71
C ASP A 221 -2.46 -23.01 7.62
N PRO A 222 -2.81 -23.86 8.59
CA PRO A 222 -2.43 -25.27 8.59
C PRO A 222 -3.06 -26.07 7.44
N ASN A 223 -4.13 -25.58 6.81
CA ASN A 223 -4.81 -26.27 5.70
C ASN A 223 -4.00 -26.23 4.40
N VAL A 224 -3.11 -25.25 4.23
CA VAL A 224 -2.25 -25.13 3.04
C VAL A 224 -1.27 -26.30 2.94
N LEU A 225 -0.83 -26.86 4.07
CA LEU A 225 0.06 -28.03 4.11
C LEU A 225 -0.69 -29.36 3.94
N ALA A 226 -1.99 -29.41 4.28
CA ALA A 226 -2.82 -30.60 4.15
C ALA A 226 -3.08 -30.99 2.67
N GLN A 227 -2.86 -30.07 1.73
CA GLN A 227 -2.98 -30.29 0.29
C GLN A 227 -1.75 -30.94 -0.35
N LEU A 228 -0.63 -31.07 0.38
CA LEU A 228 0.54 -31.80 -0.09
C LEU A 228 0.28 -33.31 0.05
N ASP A 229 -0.01 -33.96 -1.07
CA ASP A 229 -0.24 -35.40 -1.15
C ASP A 229 0.99 -36.17 -0.60
N THR A 230 0.81 -36.85 0.53
CA THR A 230 1.90 -37.40 1.39
C THR A 230 2.57 -38.67 0.83
N SER A 231 2.21 -39.10 -0.38
CA SER A 231 2.66 -40.39 -0.95
C SER A 231 3.99 -40.32 -1.72
N SER A 232 4.51 -39.12 -2.01
CA SER A 232 5.82 -38.91 -2.67
C SER A 232 6.56 -37.74 -2.01
N ASN A 233 7.90 -37.75 -1.95
CA ASN A 233 8.69 -36.61 -1.46
C ASN A 233 8.96 -35.64 -2.63
N PRO A 234 8.14 -34.59 -2.84
CA PRO A 234 8.22 -33.75 -4.05
C PRO A 234 9.52 -32.93 -4.12
N LEU A 235 10.17 -32.70 -2.98
CA LEU A 235 11.44 -31.97 -2.91
C LEU A 235 12.63 -32.81 -3.39
N ALA A 236 12.49 -34.14 -3.50
CA ALA A 236 13.53 -35.02 -4.01
C ALA A 236 13.87 -34.77 -5.49
N ALA A 237 13.00 -34.04 -6.22
CA ALA A 237 13.26 -33.58 -7.59
C ALA A 237 14.37 -32.50 -7.68
N PHE A 238 14.84 -31.97 -6.54
CA PHE A 238 15.85 -30.92 -6.48
C PHE A 238 16.99 -31.25 -5.50
N SER A 239 18.21 -30.90 -5.90
CA SER A 239 19.35 -30.79 -5.00
C SER A 239 19.45 -29.35 -4.50
N PHE A 240 19.44 -29.18 -3.17
CA PHE A 240 19.64 -27.88 -2.51
C PHE A 240 21.10 -27.72 -2.10
N TYR A 241 21.66 -26.55 -2.40
CA TYR A 241 23.07 -26.28 -2.13
C TYR A 241 23.24 -25.38 -0.90
N ASP A 242 24.18 -25.75 -0.03
CA ASP A 242 24.57 -24.94 1.11
C ASP A 242 25.44 -23.76 0.66
N LEU A 243 24.99 -22.57 1.02
CA LEU A 243 25.59 -21.29 0.67
C LEU A 243 26.35 -20.67 1.85
N GLU A 244 26.33 -21.25 3.05
CA GLU A 244 27.07 -20.71 4.21
C GLU A 244 28.57 -20.49 3.94
N PRO A 245 29.29 -21.41 3.26
CA PRO A 245 30.72 -21.24 2.98
C PRO A 245 31.06 -20.13 1.99
N ILE A 246 30.09 -19.64 1.21
CA ILE A 246 30.34 -18.66 0.13
C ILE A 246 30.59 -17.26 0.69
N GLN A 247 31.73 -16.65 0.38
CA GLN A 247 31.91 -15.21 0.59
C GLN A 247 31.49 -14.47 -0.68
N ILE A 248 30.63 -13.45 -0.54
CA ILE A 248 30.18 -12.63 -1.67
C ILE A 248 31.30 -11.65 -2.01
N PRO A 249 31.87 -11.70 -3.23
CA PRO A 249 32.93 -10.79 -3.62
C PRO A 249 32.38 -9.38 -3.88
N SER A 250 33.26 -8.39 -3.88
CA SER A 250 32.92 -6.99 -4.18
C SER A 250 32.72 -6.72 -5.68
N ASP A 251 33.37 -7.51 -6.54
CA ASP A 251 33.40 -7.31 -7.99
C ASP A 251 33.71 -8.64 -8.72
N GLU A 252 33.53 -8.64 -10.04
CA GLU A 252 33.72 -9.81 -10.90
C GLU A 252 35.15 -10.29 -11.03
N ASN A 253 36.16 -9.46 -10.74
CA ASN A 253 37.55 -9.87 -10.81
C ASN A 253 37.87 -10.88 -9.71
N HIS A 254 37.16 -10.81 -8.58
CA HIS A 254 37.30 -11.71 -7.46
C HIS A 254 36.36 -12.93 -7.54
N ARG A 255 35.63 -13.15 -8.64
CA ARG A 255 34.69 -14.29 -8.76
C ARG A 255 35.31 -15.67 -8.54
N TRP A 256 36.60 -15.81 -8.87
CA TRP A 256 37.34 -17.08 -8.73
C TRP A 256 37.63 -17.45 -7.28
N THR A 257 37.44 -16.53 -6.32
CA THR A 257 37.59 -16.81 -4.89
C THR A 257 36.33 -17.41 -4.27
N ILE A 258 35.21 -17.42 -5.00
CA ILE A 258 33.96 -17.99 -4.54
C ILE A 258 34.11 -19.51 -4.42
N ALA A 259 33.92 -20.04 -3.22
CA ALA A 259 33.92 -21.47 -2.99
C ALA A 259 32.78 -22.15 -3.76
N ASN A 260 33.04 -23.33 -4.34
CA ASN A 260 31.98 -24.14 -4.94
C ASN A 260 31.02 -24.61 -3.84
N PRO A 261 29.71 -24.37 -3.98
CA PRO A 261 28.74 -24.80 -2.98
C PRO A 261 28.59 -26.32 -2.99
N THR A 262 28.25 -26.89 -1.84
CA THR A 262 28.05 -28.34 -1.66
C THR A 262 26.57 -28.64 -1.45
N VAL A 263 26.11 -29.84 -1.80
CA VAL A 263 24.71 -30.23 -1.57
C VAL A 263 24.48 -30.34 -0.05
N GLY A 264 23.53 -29.58 0.46
CA GLY A 264 23.16 -29.54 1.87
C GLY A 264 21.87 -30.32 2.17
N SER A 265 21.47 -30.30 3.44
CA SER A 265 20.19 -30.85 3.88
C SER A 265 19.04 -30.02 3.29
N THR A 266 18.14 -30.68 2.56
CA THR A 266 16.97 -30.04 1.93
C THR A 266 16.07 -29.41 2.98
N ASP A 267 15.81 -30.11 4.09
CA ASP A 267 14.94 -29.61 5.15
C ASP A 267 15.56 -28.41 5.89
N ASP A 268 16.87 -28.43 6.18
CA ASP A 268 17.53 -27.32 6.87
C ASP A 268 17.59 -26.05 6.00
N LEU A 269 17.91 -26.20 4.72
CA LEU A 269 18.01 -25.08 3.78
C LEU A 269 16.63 -24.49 3.48
N LEU A 270 15.60 -25.35 3.39
CA LEU A 270 14.23 -24.89 3.22
C LEU A 270 13.68 -24.24 4.49
N PHE A 271 14.00 -24.75 5.68
CA PHE A 271 13.66 -24.11 6.94
C PHE A 271 14.28 -22.71 7.03
N LYS A 272 15.57 -22.57 6.70
CA LYS A 272 16.23 -21.26 6.62
C LYS A 272 15.57 -20.33 5.59
N LEU A 273 15.16 -20.85 4.43
CA LEU A 273 14.44 -20.07 3.41
C LEU A 273 13.08 -19.59 3.94
N ILE A 274 12.34 -20.45 4.64
CA ILE A 274 11.05 -20.15 5.27
C ILE A 274 11.21 -19.07 6.37
N GLU A 275 12.19 -19.23 7.25
CA GLU A 275 12.53 -18.23 8.27
C GLU A 275 12.90 -16.87 7.63
N ARG A 276 13.60 -16.87 6.51
CA ARG A 276 13.98 -15.64 5.78
C ARG A 276 12.79 -15.03 5.01
N ALA A 277 11.87 -15.84 4.52
CA ALA A 277 10.68 -15.37 3.84
C ALA A 277 9.67 -14.73 4.80
N THR A 278 9.47 -15.31 5.98
CA THR A 278 8.68 -14.70 7.06
C THR A 278 9.25 -13.35 7.50
N VAL A 279 10.58 -13.21 7.49
CA VAL A 279 11.32 -11.96 7.72
C VAL A 279 11.03 -10.87 6.67
N ILE A 280 10.76 -11.23 5.42
CA ILE A 280 10.53 -10.34 4.26
C ILE A 280 9.07 -9.87 4.16
N VAL A 281 8.12 -10.78 4.42
CA VAL A 281 6.67 -10.52 4.35
C VAL A 281 6.12 -9.86 5.62
N GLY A 282 6.94 -9.73 6.66
CA GLY A 282 6.61 -8.84 7.77
C GLY A 282 6.24 -9.55 9.04
N ALA A 283 7.06 -10.50 9.47
CA ALA A 283 7.24 -10.70 10.90
C ALA A 283 8.05 -9.53 11.50
N ARG A 284 7.59 -8.28 11.29
CA ARG A 284 8.03 -7.11 12.06
C ARG A 284 7.87 -7.40 13.54
N PHE A 285 6.87 -8.21 13.91
CA PHE A 285 6.74 -8.76 15.24
C PHE A 285 8.00 -9.52 15.65
N THR A 286 8.43 -10.62 15.03
CA THR A 286 9.69 -11.29 15.47
C THR A 286 10.95 -10.44 15.34
N LYS A 287 11.00 -9.46 14.42
CA LYS A 287 12.12 -8.51 14.29
C LYS A 287 12.16 -7.39 15.34
N ARG A 288 11.04 -7.05 16.00
CA ARG A 288 10.91 -5.87 16.90
C ARG A 288 10.18 -6.16 18.21
N ALA A 289 9.52 -7.30 18.31
CA ALA A 289 8.96 -7.84 19.53
C ALA A 289 10.10 -8.08 20.49
N ILE A 290 9.79 -7.84 21.75
CA ILE A 290 10.76 -7.87 22.80
C ILE A 290 10.59 -9.22 23.45
N THR A 291 11.68 -10.00 23.44
CA THR A 291 11.73 -11.23 24.20
C THR A 291 11.52 -10.88 25.67
N ALA A 292 10.55 -11.53 26.31
CA ALA A 292 10.33 -11.37 27.73
C ALA A 292 11.61 -11.81 28.48
N ARG A 293 12.10 -10.97 29.40
CA ARG A 293 13.34 -11.21 30.14
C ARG A 293 13.02 -11.21 31.62
N VAL A 294 13.64 -12.10 32.39
CA VAL A 294 13.51 -12.10 33.85
C VAL A 294 12.03 -12.24 34.28
N VAL A 295 11.27 -13.09 33.56
CA VAL A 295 9.81 -13.24 33.74
C VAL A 295 9.51 -13.86 35.10
N ASN A 296 10.28 -14.87 35.50
CA ASN A 296 10.07 -15.57 36.77
C ASN A 296 10.22 -14.62 37.95
N GLU A 297 11.25 -13.77 37.98
CA GLU A 297 11.42 -12.82 39.08
C GLU A 297 10.36 -11.71 39.06
N GLN A 298 9.82 -11.34 37.89
CA GLN A 298 8.70 -10.40 37.79
C GLN A 298 7.40 -11.02 38.33
N VAL A 299 7.13 -12.28 37.98
CA VAL A 299 6.01 -13.05 38.50
C VAL A 299 6.12 -13.18 40.01
N GLU A 300 7.28 -13.59 40.51
CA GLU A 300 7.56 -13.72 41.95
C GLU A 300 7.36 -12.39 42.67
N LEU A 301 7.81 -11.27 42.08
CA LEU A 301 7.59 -9.93 42.64
C LEU A 301 6.11 -9.61 42.80
N LEU A 302 5.28 -9.92 41.81
CA LEU A 302 3.84 -9.67 41.88
C LEU A 302 3.15 -10.58 42.90
N LEU A 303 3.57 -11.85 43.00
CA LEU A 303 3.08 -12.80 44.01
C LEU A 303 3.45 -12.39 45.43
N VAL A 304 4.65 -11.85 45.66
CA VAL A 304 5.06 -11.27 46.96
C VAL A 304 4.13 -10.11 47.34
N VAL A 305 3.78 -9.25 46.38
CA VAL A 305 2.81 -8.17 46.63
C VAL A 305 1.43 -8.74 46.97
N ALA A 306 0.93 -9.72 46.22
CA ALA A 306 -0.36 -10.37 46.53
C ALA A 306 -0.36 -10.99 47.95
N LYS A 307 0.73 -11.65 48.34
CA LYS A 307 0.91 -12.20 49.70
C LYS A 307 0.90 -11.11 50.77
N ALA A 308 1.53 -9.96 50.51
CA ALA A 308 1.50 -8.82 51.42
C ALA A 308 0.09 -8.25 51.60
N LEU A 309 -0.65 -8.07 50.49
CA LEU A 309 -2.03 -7.59 50.51
C LEU A 309 -2.96 -8.56 51.28
N SER A 310 -2.71 -9.87 51.15
CA SER A 310 -3.46 -10.90 51.88
C SER A 310 -3.12 -11.05 53.36
N GLY A 311 -2.06 -10.38 53.84
CA GLY A 311 -1.55 -10.55 55.19
C GLY A 311 -0.83 -11.88 55.44
N ALA A 312 -0.60 -12.69 54.40
CA ALA A 312 0.19 -13.92 54.48
C ALA A 312 1.67 -13.65 54.85
N ILE A 313 2.18 -12.46 54.49
CA ILE A 313 3.49 -11.95 54.92
C ILE A 313 3.35 -10.50 55.38
N SER A 314 4.26 -10.05 56.25
CA SER A 314 4.24 -8.66 56.73
C SER A 314 4.71 -7.67 55.66
N ASN A 315 4.24 -6.41 55.72
CA ASN A 315 4.70 -5.35 54.81
C ASN A 315 6.22 -5.16 54.85
N GLY A 316 6.86 -5.30 56.02
CA GLY A 316 8.31 -5.21 56.15
C GLY A 316 9.05 -6.33 55.41
N GLU A 317 8.57 -7.56 55.56
CA GLU A 317 9.11 -8.73 54.86
C GLU A 317 8.88 -8.65 53.35
N ALA A 318 7.69 -8.22 52.92
CA ALA A 318 7.39 -8.02 51.51
C ALA A 318 8.32 -6.99 50.87
N MET A 319 8.60 -5.88 51.55
CA MET A 319 9.52 -4.84 51.09
C MET A 319 10.97 -5.34 50.98
N GLU A 320 11.43 -6.17 51.90
CA GLU A 320 12.75 -6.80 51.84
C GLU A 320 12.86 -7.75 50.64
N ARG A 321 11.92 -8.71 50.53
CA ARG A 321 11.90 -9.68 49.42
C ARG A 321 11.75 -8.98 48.06
N ALA A 322 10.83 -8.04 47.93
CA ALA A 322 10.62 -7.27 46.71
C ALA A 322 11.83 -6.38 46.37
N GLY A 323 12.51 -5.81 47.38
CA GLY A 323 13.73 -5.04 47.20
C GLY A 323 14.87 -5.87 46.60
N LEU A 324 15.04 -7.10 47.08
CA LEU A 324 16.01 -8.06 46.52
C LEU A 324 15.66 -8.44 45.07
N LEU A 325 14.38 -8.72 44.79
CA LEU A 325 13.91 -9.05 43.44
C LEU A 325 14.10 -7.88 42.47
N LEU A 326 13.76 -6.65 42.86
CA LEU A 326 13.98 -5.46 42.05
C LEU A 326 15.47 -5.23 41.76
N LYS A 327 16.35 -5.49 42.73
CA LYS A 327 17.80 -5.41 42.51
C LYS A 327 18.26 -6.47 41.51
N LYS A 328 17.84 -7.72 41.69
CA LYS A 328 18.14 -8.83 40.78
C LYS A 328 17.63 -8.57 39.35
N ILE A 329 16.41 -8.06 39.20
CA ILE A 329 15.85 -7.65 37.90
C ILE A 329 16.72 -6.56 37.25
N ASN A 330 17.12 -5.54 38.00
CA ASN A 330 17.97 -4.46 37.48
C ASN A 330 19.39 -4.91 37.10
N GLU A 331 19.92 -5.94 37.75
CA GLU A 331 21.21 -6.56 37.43
C GLU A 331 21.14 -7.43 36.17
N LEU A 332 20.05 -8.20 36.01
CA LEU A 332 19.85 -9.12 34.88
C LEU A 332 19.33 -8.43 33.61
N ILE A 333 18.77 -7.22 33.73
CA ILE A 333 18.19 -6.52 32.59
C ILE A 333 19.22 -5.77 31.75
N GLY A 334 19.15 -5.98 30.43
CA GLY A 334 19.94 -5.23 29.45
C GLY A 334 19.63 -3.73 29.47
N LYS A 335 20.63 -2.89 29.12
CA LYS A 335 20.52 -1.42 29.13
C LYS A 335 19.38 -0.92 28.24
N GLU A 336 19.14 -1.63 27.15
CA GLU A 336 18.11 -1.42 26.14
C GLU A 336 16.67 -1.60 26.66
N HIS A 337 16.46 -2.40 27.71
CA HIS A 337 15.12 -2.70 28.24
C HIS A 337 14.76 -1.90 29.50
N ARG A 338 15.69 -1.12 30.06
CA ARG A 338 15.49 -0.36 31.32
C ARG A 338 14.29 0.59 31.29
N ARG A 339 13.94 1.15 30.13
CA ARG A 339 12.78 2.07 29.99
C ARG A 339 11.42 1.39 30.19
N GLN A 340 11.37 0.05 30.18
CA GLN A 340 10.15 -0.74 30.35
C GLN A 340 9.84 -0.99 31.83
N PHE A 341 10.81 -0.80 32.71
CA PHE A 341 10.66 -0.96 34.15
C PHE A 341 10.58 0.41 34.81
N LYS A 342 9.44 0.68 35.43
CA LYS A 342 9.11 1.96 36.06
C LYS A 342 8.90 1.85 37.57
N LEU A 343 8.85 0.62 38.08
CA LEU A 343 8.68 0.33 39.49
C LEU A 343 10.02 0.52 40.22
N THR A 344 9.98 1.27 41.33
CA THR A 344 11.11 1.50 42.23
C THR A 344 10.69 1.09 43.64
N SER A 345 11.66 0.80 44.51
CA SER A 345 11.37 0.41 45.91
C SER A 345 10.56 1.48 46.64
N GLU A 346 10.86 2.76 46.42
CA GLU A 346 10.10 3.89 46.98
C GLU A 346 8.65 3.90 46.48
N ARG A 347 8.43 3.67 45.18
CA ARG A 347 7.07 3.60 44.62
C ARG A 347 6.30 2.41 45.15
N LEU A 348 6.95 1.26 45.29
CA LEU A 348 6.33 0.06 45.86
C LEU A 348 5.88 0.30 47.31
N PHE A 349 6.73 0.95 48.12
CA PHE A 349 6.39 1.34 49.49
C PHE A 349 5.16 2.25 49.53
N ASN A 350 5.13 3.27 48.68
CA ASN A 350 4.01 4.19 48.60
C ASN A 350 2.72 3.49 48.17
N ILE A 351 2.79 2.54 47.23
CA ILE A 351 1.63 1.76 46.78
C ILE A 351 1.06 0.92 47.94
N LEU A 352 1.89 0.15 48.64
CA LEU A 352 1.46 -0.69 49.76
C LEU A 352 0.93 0.13 50.95
N SER A 353 1.56 1.26 51.23
CA SER A 353 1.14 2.16 52.32
C SER A 353 -0.19 2.85 52.00
N ASN A 354 -0.39 3.28 50.76
CA ASN A 354 -1.64 3.87 50.32
C ASN A 354 -2.78 2.86 50.36
N HIS A 355 -2.54 1.61 49.94
CA HIS A 355 -3.54 0.55 50.01
C HIS A 355 -4.03 0.32 51.45
N ALA A 356 -3.10 0.23 52.42
CA ALA A 356 -3.46 0.07 53.83
C ALA A 356 -4.37 1.22 54.32
N ALA A 357 -4.07 2.46 53.93
CA ALA A 357 -4.90 3.62 54.27
C ALA A 357 -6.28 3.61 53.58
N THR A 358 -6.38 3.08 52.36
CA THR A 358 -7.65 2.94 51.63
C THR A 358 -8.55 1.90 52.30
N VAL A 359 -8.01 0.73 52.63
CA VAL A 359 -8.75 -0.35 53.32
C VAL A 359 -9.20 0.08 54.71
N GLU A 360 -8.35 0.75 55.48
CA GLU A 360 -8.73 1.31 56.79
C GLU A 360 -9.90 2.29 56.70
N LYS A 361 -9.93 3.12 55.64
CA LYS A 361 -11.00 4.09 55.41
C LYS A 361 -12.32 3.43 54.97
N GLU A 362 -12.25 2.37 54.15
CA GLU A 362 -13.40 1.58 53.72
C GLU A 362 -14.02 0.77 54.87
N MET A 363 -13.25 0.44 55.92
CA MET A 363 -13.77 -0.22 57.13
C MET A 363 -14.53 0.75 58.07
N ASP A 364 -14.26 2.05 58.03
CA ASP A 364 -14.86 3.07 58.90
C ASP A 364 -16.14 3.70 58.31
N GLU A 365 -16.33 3.69 56.99
CA GLU A 365 -17.56 4.13 56.32
C GLU A 365 -18.48 2.92 56.09
N SER A 366 -19.68 2.92 56.71
CA SER A 366 -20.63 1.80 56.63
C SER A 366 -20.89 1.36 55.19
N MET A 367 -20.65 0.06 54.93
CA MET A 367 -20.92 -0.70 53.70
C MET A 367 -22.32 -0.45 53.10
N ASP A 368 -22.51 0.66 52.41
CA ASP A 368 -23.65 0.87 51.51
C ASP A 368 -23.22 0.47 50.08
N GLY A 369 -23.30 -0.85 49.82
CA GLY A 369 -23.89 -1.37 48.57
C GLY A 369 -23.09 -1.31 47.26
N ARG A 370 -21.76 -1.43 47.24
CA ARG A 370 -21.01 -1.67 45.99
C ARG A 370 -20.25 -2.99 46.06
N GLU A 371 -20.75 -4.00 45.36
CA GLU A 371 -20.11 -5.31 45.22
C GLU A 371 -18.95 -5.22 44.22
N ALA A 372 -17.74 -5.57 44.66
CA ALA A 372 -16.59 -5.71 43.77
C ALA A 372 -16.88 -6.74 42.66
N ALA A 373 -16.30 -6.54 41.47
CA ALA A 373 -16.50 -7.47 40.37
C ALA A 373 -16.02 -8.88 40.73
N VAL A 374 -16.82 -9.90 40.41
CA VAL A 374 -16.49 -11.32 40.57
C VAL A 374 -16.39 -12.00 39.20
N SER A 375 -15.55 -13.03 39.08
CA SER A 375 -15.45 -13.83 37.86
C SER A 375 -16.78 -14.53 37.59
N ALA A 376 -17.31 -14.43 36.37
CA ALA A 376 -18.52 -15.13 35.96
C ALA A 376 -18.38 -16.67 35.98
N ILE A 377 -17.15 -17.18 36.09
CA ILE A 377 -16.86 -18.63 36.07
C ILE A 377 -16.61 -19.15 37.47
N THR A 378 -15.63 -18.59 38.18
CA THR A 378 -15.24 -19.05 39.52
C THR A 378 -16.10 -18.44 40.62
N LEU A 379 -16.85 -17.36 40.32
CA LEU A 379 -17.61 -16.56 41.28
C LEU A 379 -16.75 -15.95 42.39
N MET A 380 -15.42 -15.92 42.22
CA MET A 380 -14.48 -15.35 43.16
C MET A 380 -14.16 -13.90 42.82
N SER A 381 -13.90 -13.08 43.84
CA SER A 381 -13.32 -11.74 43.68
C SER A 381 -11.79 -11.81 43.50
N ILE A 382 -11.16 -10.69 43.12
CA ILE A 382 -9.68 -10.61 43.04
C ILE A 382 -9.06 -10.82 44.42
N GLU A 383 -9.69 -10.29 45.47
CA GLU A 383 -9.29 -10.48 46.86
C GLU A 383 -9.31 -11.95 47.28
N GLU A 384 -10.41 -12.67 46.98
CA GLU A 384 -10.54 -14.10 47.27
C GLU A 384 -9.52 -14.92 46.49
N THR A 385 -9.33 -14.60 45.21
CA THR A 385 -8.35 -15.26 44.33
C THR A 385 -6.92 -15.05 44.84
N ALA A 386 -6.58 -13.83 45.26
CA ALA A 386 -5.27 -13.51 45.78
C ALA A 386 -4.99 -14.21 47.12
N ARG A 387 -6.00 -14.41 47.97
CA ARG A 387 -5.88 -15.24 49.19
C ARG A 387 -5.66 -16.71 48.88
N ASP A 388 -6.37 -17.25 47.89
CA ASP A 388 -6.23 -18.64 47.46
C ASP A 388 -4.81 -18.89 46.93
N VAL A 389 -4.34 -18.03 46.02
CA VAL A 389 -2.96 -18.06 45.48
C VAL A 389 -1.91 -17.86 46.59
N ALA A 390 -2.20 -17.06 47.62
CA ALA A 390 -1.30 -16.88 48.75
C ALA A 390 -1.22 -18.10 49.68
N SER A 391 -2.25 -18.95 49.69
CA SER A 391 -2.34 -20.15 50.53
C SER A 391 -1.64 -21.38 49.93
N GLU A 392 -1.41 -21.40 48.62
CA GLU A 392 -0.59 -22.40 47.96
C GLU A 392 0.87 -22.33 48.47
N GLY A 393 1.42 -23.46 48.90
CA GLY A 393 2.75 -23.53 49.53
C GLY A 393 3.88 -23.00 48.64
N GLU A 394 5.03 -22.64 49.26
CA GLU A 394 6.26 -22.20 48.57
C GLU A 394 6.95 -23.31 47.75
N GLU A 395 6.21 -24.23 47.13
CA GLU A 395 6.80 -25.17 46.17
C GLU A 395 7.29 -24.39 44.94
N ALA A 396 8.55 -24.63 44.57
CA ALA A 396 9.21 -23.95 43.46
C ALA A 396 8.50 -24.30 42.15
N VAL A 397 7.60 -23.41 41.68
CA VAL A 397 7.06 -23.47 40.33
C VAL A 397 8.23 -23.24 39.37
N VAL A 398 8.72 -24.32 38.75
CA VAL A 398 9.89 -24.28 37.85
C VAL A 398 9.48 -23.83 36.44
N ASP A 399 8.21 -24.00 36.06
CA ASP A 399 7.70 -23.66 34.72
C ASP A 399 7.23 -22.19 34.62
N PRO A 400 7.87 -21.35 33.79
CA PRO A 400 7.43 -19.97 33.53
C PRO A 400 5.99 -19.86 33.00
N ALA A 401 5.47 -20.87 32.30
CA ALA A 401 4.11 -20.87 31.76
C ALA A 401 3.07 -21.05 32.88
N GLU A 402 3.29 -22.00 33.78
CA GLU A 402 2.46 -22.21 34.97
C GLU A 402 2.49 -20.98 35.88
N ALA A 403 3.66 -20.37 36.07
CA ALA A 403 3.81 -19.15 36.85
C ALA A 403 3.04 -17.97 36.25
N LEU A 404 3.05 -17.80 34.92
CA LEU A 404 2.26 -16.78 34.23
C LEU A 404 0.75 -17.04 34.33
N LEU A 405 0.31 -18.30 34.26
CA LEU A 405 -1.11 -18.66 34.46
C LEU A 405 -1.58 -18.35 35.88
N ARG A 406 -0.76 -18.59 36.90
CA ARG A 406 -1.05 -18.20 38.28
C ARG A 406 -1.15 -16.69 38.46
N VAL A 407 -0.32 -15.92 37.76
CA VAL A 407 -0.46 -14.46 37.75
C VAL A 407 -1.70 -14.01 36.99
N ALA A 408 -2.10 -14.72 35.94
CA ALA A 408 -3.29 -14.39 35.16
C ALA A 408 -4.59 -14.53 35.98
N SER A 409 -4.65 -15.38 36.99
CA SER A 409 -5.84 -15.49 37.87
C SER A 409 -6.08 -14.21 38.68
N LEU A 410 -5.03 -13.42 38.94
CA LEU A 410 -5.10 -12.17 39.70
C LEU A 410 -5.65 -10.98 38.89
N PHE A 411 -6.06 -11.19 37.63
CA PHE A 411 -6.58 -10.13 36.77
C PHE A 411 -7.93 -10.50 36.17
N PHE A 412 -8.86 -9.55 36.24
CA PHE A 412 -10.16 -9.63 35.58
C PHE A 412 -10.21 -8.77 34.32
N GLY A 413 -11.10 -9.15 33.41
CA GLY A 413 -11.30 -8.43 32.16
C GLY A 413 -12.70 -8.58 31.60
N HIS A 414 -13.05 -7.66 30.69
CA HIS A 414 -14.24 -7.78 29.87
C HIS A 414 -13.93 -8.49 28.56
N LEU A 415 -14.84 -9.36 28.12
CA LEU A 415 -14.72 -10.02 26.83
C LEU A 415 -14.91 -9.00 25.69
N ALA A 416 -14.12 -9.12 24.64
CA ALA A 416 -14.18 -8.23 23.49
C ALA A 416 -13.95 -8.99 22.17
N VAL A 417 -14.38 -8.35 21.09
CA VAL A 417 -14.04 -8.76 19.72
C VAL A 417 -12.95 -7.82 19.22
N LEU A 418 -11.71 -8.29 19.30
CA LEU A 418 -10.51 -7.61 18.86
C LEU A 418 -10.15 -8.02 17.44
N GLN A 419 -9.95 -7.02 16.58
CA GLN A 419 -9.33 -7.15 15.27
C GLN A 419 -8.10 -6.24 15.24
N LEU A 420 -6.93 -6.84 15.39
CA LEU A 420 -5.68 -6.12 15.23
C LEU A 420 -5.43 -5.82 13.74
N PRO A 421 -4.79 -4.68 13.41
CA PRO A 421 -4.51 -4.35 12.03
C PRO A 421 -3.65 -5.44 11.39
N THR A 422 -4.03 -5.85 10.18
CA THR A 422 -3.26 -6.83 9.40
C THR A 422 -2.32 -6.12 8.45
N ARG A 423 -1.09 -6.61 8.34
CA ARG A 423 -0.15 -6.22 7.30
C ARG A 423 0.23 -7.46 6.52
N LEU A 424 -0.15 -7.49 5.24
CA LEU A 424 0.13 -8.63 4.35
C LEU A 424 -0.52 -9.93 4.87
N GLY A 425 -1.77 -9.85 5.34
CA GLY A 425 -2.52 -10.98 5.89
C GLY A 425 -2.17 -11.40 7.33
N VAL A 426 -1.05 -10.92 7.89
CA VAL A 426 -0.62 -11.27 9.26
C VAL A 426 -0.96 -10.14 10.24
N VAL A 427 -1.33 -10.53 11.47
CA VAL A 427 -1.60 -9.60 12.58
C VAL A 427 -0.35 -8.78 12.93
N ASP A 428 -0.49 -7.45 12.91
CA ASP A 428 0.55 -6.53 13.36
C ASP A 428 0.37 -6.18 14.84
N PHE A 429 0.93 -7.01 15.72
CA PHE A 429 0.95 -6.76 17.17
C PHE A 429 1.74 -5.50 17.56
N MET A 430 2.43 -4.81 16.63
CA MET A 430 3.11 -3.55 16.94
C MET A 430 2.15 -2.35 16.97
N ASP A 431 1.00 -2.45 16.29
CA ASP A 431 0.03 -1.36 16.18
C ASP A 431 -1.30 -1.68 16.86
N ALA A 432 -1.22 -2.03 18.15
CA ALA A 432 -2.40 -2.21 19.00
C ALA A 432 -3.24 -0.93 19.14
N TRP A 433 -2.67 0.25 18.87
CA TRP A 433 -3.41 1.51 18.91
C TRP A 433 -4.45 1.59 17.79
N SER A 434 -4.15 1.05 16.61
CA SER A 434 -5.05 0.99 15.47
C SER A 434 -6.01 -0.21 15.48
N ALA A 435 -6.10 -0.94 16.60
CA ALA A 435 -7.02 -2.06 16.75
C ALA A 435 -8.48 -1.63 16.51
N SER A 436 -9.22 -2.46 15.78
CA SER A 436 -10.68 -2.35 15.67
C SER A 436 -11.32 -3.23 16.74
N ILE A 437 -12.27 -2.64 17.47
CA ILE A 437 -13.04 -3.34 18.51
C ILE A 437 -14.49 -3.32 18.07
N ASP A 438 -15.10 -4.48 17.87
CA ASP A 438 -16.48 -4.53 17.38
C ASP A 438 -17.49 -4.51 18.53
N LYS A 439 -17.19 -5.22 19.61
CA LYS A 439 -18.05 -5.39 20.78
C LYS A 439 -17.21 -5.53 22.05
N VAL A 440 -17.74 -5.06 23.17
CA VAL A 440 -17.24 -5.31 24.53
C VAL A 440 -18.42 -5.83 25.38
N ALA A 441 -18.24 -6.95 26.07
CA ALA A 441 -19.25 -7.57 26.93
C ALA A 441 -19.36 -6.89 28.30
N ASN A 442 -20.49 -7.09 28.96
CA ASN A 442 -20.64 -6.73 30.38
C ASN A 442 -20.05 -7.80 31.31
N ASP A 443 -20.00 -9.05 30.87
CA ASP A 443 -19.50 -10.16 31.68
C ASP A 443 -18.00 -9.97 32.00
N VAL A 444 -17.65 -10.29 33.24
CA VAL A 444 -16.29 -10.22 33.77
C VAL A 444 -15.76 -11.64 33.95
N VAL A 445 -14.57 -11.92 33.44
CA VAL A 445 -13.91 -13.23 33.55
C VAL A 445 -12.44 -13.03 33.95
N SER A 446 -11.86 -13.98 34.69
CA SER A 446 -10.43 -13.93 34.99
C SER A 446 -9.58 -14.26 33.77
N ALA A 447 -8.35 -13.74 33.72
CA ALA A 447 -7.48 -13.99 32.58
C ALA A 447 -7.04 -15.46 32.50
N ALA A 448 -6.89 -16.13 33.65
CA ALA A 448 -6.64 -17.57 33.69
C ALA A 448 -7.83 -18.37 33.13
N ASP A 449 -9.05 -18.04 33.56
CA ASP A 449 -10.28 -18.68 33.08
C ASP A 449 -10.44 -18.52 31.56
N PHE A 450 -10.19 -17.31 31.04
CA PHE A 450 -10.26 -17.05 29.61
C PHE A 450 -9.23 -17.85 28.81
N LEU A 451 -7.99 -17.94 29.29
CA LEU A 451 -6.95 -18.76 28.66
C LEU A 451 -7.32 -20.24 28.69
N ALA A 452 -7.89 -20.73 29.79
CA ALA A 452 -8.39 -22.11 29.90
C ALA A 452 -9.56 -22.38 28.92
N LEU A 453 -10.44 -21.41 28.69
CA LEU A 453 -11.54 -21.50 27.73
C LEU A 453 -11.11 -21.53 26.26
N ILE A 454 -9.92 -21.00 25.94
CA ILE A 454 -9.38 -20.94 24.58
C ILE A 454 -8.63 -22.23 24.19
N GLY A 455 -8.09 -22.98 25.15
CA GLY A 455 -7.41 -24.26 24.91
C GLY A 455 -5.93 -24.13 24.54
N ASP A 456 -5.27 -25.27 24.28
CA ASP A 456 -3.80 -25.42 24.18
C ASP A 456 -3.16 -24.70 22.96
N ALA A 457 -1.82 -24.57 22.97
CA ALA A 457 -0.98 -23.72 22.14
C ALA A 457 -1.20 -23.78 20.61
N THR A 458 -1.79 -24.85 20.06
CA THR A 458 -2.14 -24.96 18.63
C THR A 458 -3.26 -24.02 18.21
N THR A 459 -4.11 -23.59 19.15
CA THR A 459 -5.25 -22.68 18.92
C THR A 459 -4.87 -21.20 19.02
N VAL A 460 -3.63 -20.90 19.39
CA VAL A 460 -3.09 -19.54 19.58
C VAL A 460 -2.40 -19.03 18.30
N GLY A 461 -2.36 -19.87 17.26
CA GLY A 461 -1.86 -19.54 15.93
C GLY A 461 -2.87 -18.72 15.12
N GLY A 462 -3.05 -17.46 15.50
CA GLY A 462 -3.97 -16.55 14.82
C GLY A 462 -5.41 -16.71 15.27
N LEU A 463 -6.19 -15.65 15.05
CA LEU A 463 -7.62 -15.49 15.38
C LEU A 463 -8.54 -16.48 14.63
N SER A 464 -8.17 -17.76 14.54
CA SER A 464 -8.83 -18.75 13.70
C SER A 464 -9.60 -19.77 14.53
N GLU A 465 -10.92 -19.65 14.42
CA GLU A 465 -12.02 -20.63 14.66
C GLU A 465 -13.19 -20.07 15.50
N ARG A 466 -13.01 -19.00 16.27
CA ARG A 466 -14.10 -18.39 17.07
C ARG A 466 -14.51 -16.98 16.61
N GLU A 467 -14.86 -16.87 15.33
CA GLU A 467 -15.67 -15.74 14.81
C GLU A 467 -17.07 -15.62 15.45
N ARG A 468 -17.43 -16.45 16.46
CA ARG A 468 -18.83 -16.59 16.86
C ARG A 468 -19.31 -15.66 17.97
N GLU A 469 -18.48 -15.02 18.81
CA GLU A 469 -18.97 -13.90 19.66
C GLU A 469 -17.90 -13.08 20.43
N TYR A 470 -16.83 -13.67 20.96
CA TYR A 470 -15.74 -12.99 21.70
C TYR A 470 -14.40 -13.71 21.52
N ASN A 471 -13.31 -12.98 21.21
CA ASN A 471 -12.00 -13.55 20.88
C ASN A 471 -10.82 -12.95 21.69
N PHE A 472 -11.07 -11.98 22.55
CA PHE A 472 -10.06 -11.29 23.34
C PHE A 472 -10.61 -10.93 24.73
N LEU A 473 -9.73 -10.93 25.74
CA LEU A 473 -10.05 -10.44 27.08
C LEU A 473 -9.34 -9.11 27.32
N GLN A 474 -10.13 -8.05 27.44
CA GLN A 474 -9.64 -6.73 27.80
C GLN A 474 -9.50 -6.63 29.32
N LEU A 475 -8.28 -6.74 29.81
CA LEU A 475 -7.94 -6.54 31.21
C LEU A 475 -8.35 -5.14 31.70
N VAL A 476 -8.95 -5.07 32.89
CA VAL A 476 -9.38 -3.83 33.55
C VAL A 476 -9.13 -3.89 35.06
N ALA A 477 -9.00 -2.73 35.70
CA ALA A 477 -9.09 -2.58 37.14
C ALA A 477 -10.36 -1.81 37.50
N ASP A 478 -11.06 -2.29 38.53
CA ASP A 478 -12.27 -1.66 39.07
C ASP A 478 -11.87 -0.56 40.08
N PRO A 479 -12.41 0.66 39.98
CA PRO A 479 -12.18 1.72 40.97
C PRO A 479 -12.56 1.32 42.40
N GLU A 480 -13.55 0.44 42.55
CA GLU A 480 -14.03 -0.05 43.85
C GLU A 480 -13.25 -1.29 44.33
N ASP A 481 -12.32 -1.81 43.52
CA ASP A 481 -11.44 -2.92 43.89
C ASP A 481 -10.02 -2.40 44.16
N ALA A 482 -9.73 -2.16 45.44
CA ALA A 482 -8.42 -1.70 45.90
C ALA A 482 -7.31 -2.74 45.63
N TRP A 483 -7.61 -4.05 45.62
CA TRP A 483 -6.64 -5.11 45.36
C TRP A 483 -6.30 -5.17 43.88
N GLY A 484 -7.31 -5.27 43.02
CA GLY A 484 -7.15 -5.26 41.57
C GLY A 484 -6.42 -4.02 41.06
N THR A 485 -6.77 -2.84 41.60
CA THR A 485 -6.09 -1.58 41.28
C THR A 485 -4.61 -1.63 41.67
N THR A 486 -4.29 -2.12 42.87
CA THR A 486 -2.91 -2.20 43.37
C THR A 486 -2.06 -3.17 42.54
N LEU A 487 -2.59 -4.36 42.25
CA LEU A 487 -1.91 -5.37 41.45
C LEU A 487 -1.69 -4.89 40.01
N LEU A 488 -2.67 -4.21 39.40
CA LEU A 488 -2.53 -3.58 38.09
C LEU A 488 -1.43 -2.50 38.09
N GLN A 489 -1.37 -1.65 39.11
CA GLN A 489 -0.35 -0.62 39.24
C GLN A 489 1.05 -1.24 39.24
N VAL A 490 1.28 -2.25 40.09
CA VAL A 490 2.56 -2.97 40.18
C VAL A 490 2.90 -3.64 38.85
N ALA A 491 1.97 -4.39 38.25
CA ALA A 491 2.18 -5.06 36.98
C ALA A 491 2.51 -4.08 35.84
N SER A 492 1.85 -2.90 35.79
CA SER A 492 2.09 -1.85 34.79
C SER A 492 3.49 -1.20 34.89
N GLY A 493 4.14 -1.37 36.05
CA GLY A 493 5.53 -0.96 36.29
C GLY A 493 6.59 -1.94 35.78
N THR A 494 6.16 -3.10 35.28
CA THR A 494 6.98 -4.21 34.77
C THR A 494 6.62 -4.54 33.31
N GLN A 495 7.10 -5.66 32.77
CA GLN A 495 6.71 -6.17 31.44
C GLN A 495 5.45 -7.05 31.49
N LEU A 496 5.04 -7.54 32.67
CA LEU A 496 3.99 -8.56 32.82
C LEU A 496 2.68 -8.17 32.14
N LEU A 497 2.25 -6.91 32.27
CA LEU A 497 0.98 -6.47 31.73
C LEU A 497 0.92 -6.53 30.19
N ASP A 498 2.00 -6.13 29.52
CA ASP A 498 2.09 -6.23 28.06
C ASP A 498 2.28 -7.69 27.60
N ILE A 499 2.97 -8.53 28.38
CA ILE A 499 3.13 -9.99 28.12
C ILE A 499 1.79 -10.71 28.19
N LEU A 500 1.04 -10.51 29.29
CA LEU A 500 -0.29 -11.10 29.46
C LEU A 500 -1.25 -10.64 28.36
N THR A 501 -1.25 -9.34 28.03
CA THR A 501 -2.09 -8.84 26.93
C THR A 501 -1.71 -9.47 25.59
N ALA A 502 -0.41 -9.65 25.32
CA ALA A 502 0.05 -10.30 24.10
C ALA A 502 -0.46 -11.75 24.02
N LEU A 503 -0.36 -12.51 25.11
CA LEU A 503 -0.91 -13.87 25.21
C LEU A 503 -2.43 -13.89 24.97
N LEU A 504 -3.17 -13.02 25.65
CA LEU A 504 -4.63 -12.90 25.49
C LEU A 504 -5.05 -12.47 24.07
N SER A 505 -4.16 -11.81 23.33
CA SER A 505 -4.38 -11.40 21.93
C SER A 505 -3.96 -12.47 20.90
N GLY A 506 -3.46 -13.63 21.36
CA GLY A 506 -2.98 -14.69 20.47
C GLY A 506 -1.55 -14.50 19.96
N ALA A 507 -0.70 -13.74 20.64
CA ALA A 507 0.72 -13.64 20.29
C ALA A 507 1.50 -14.90 20.73
N PRO A 508 2.56 -15.31 20.01
CA PRO A 508 3.44 -16.40 20.43
C PRO A 508 4.00 -16.19 21.85
N ALA A 509 4.05 -17.28 22.62
CA ALA A 509 4.54 -17.24 24.00
C ALA A 509 5.97 -16.68 24.09
N GLY A 510 6.22 -15.83 25.09
CA GLY A 510 7.54 -15.23 25.36
C GLY A 510 7.90 -14.01 24.52
N LEU A 511 7.02 -13.53 23.62
CA LEU A 511 7.20 -12.31 22.86
C LEU A 511 6.09 -11.29 23.19
N PHE A 512 6.45 -10.01 23.28
CA PHE A 512 5.46 -8.94 23.47
C PHE A 512 5.86 -7.67 22.72
N SER A 513 4.88 -6.78 22.52
CA SER A 513 5.12 -5.41 22.04
C SER A 513 4.90 -4.41 23.17
N PRO A 514 5.82 -3.46 23.39
CA PRO A 514 5.53 -2.32 24.25
C PRO A 514 4.29 -1.60 23.74
N ASN A 515 3.32 -1.36 24.62
CA ASN A 515 2.02 -0.74 24.34
C ASN A 515 0.90 -1.68 23.86
N MET A 516 1.06 -3.00 23.88
CA MET A 516 -0.07 -3.92 23.62
C MET A 516 -1.25 -3.60 24.53
N PHE A 517 -1.00 -3.55 25.84
CA PHE A 517 -2.04 -3.24 26.82
C PHE A 517 -2.61 -1.85 26.59
N ARG A 518 -1.73 -0.85 26.43
CA ARG A 518 -2.14 0.56 26.29
C ARG A 518 -2.96 0.79 25.02
N GLY A 519 -2.58 0.18 23.91
CA GLY A 519 -3.26 0.28 22.64
C GLY A 519 -4.64 -0.35 22.68
N THR A 520 -4.72 -1.61 23.12
CA THR A 520 -5.98 -2.37 23.18
C THR A 520 -6.99 -1.77 24.17
N VAL A 521 -6.56 -1.35 25.37
CA VAL A 521 -7.47 -0.72 26.35
C VAL A 521 -8.03 0.61 25.83
N SER A 522 -7.18 1.39 25.15
CA SER A 522 -7.59 2.69 24.62
C SER A 522 -8.48 2.56 23.39
N ALA A 523 -8.24 1.56 22.55
CA ALA A 523 -9.10 1.24 21.41
C ALA A 523 -10.48 0.75 21.89
N SER A 524 -10.51 -0.09 22.93
CA SER A 524 -11.75 -0.58 23.57
C SER A 524 -12.57 0.56 24.17
N LEU A 525 -11.92 1.46 24.92
CA LEU A 525 -12.57 2.64 25.47
C LEU A 525 -13.12 3.55 24.36
N LEU A 526 -12.30 3.84 23.33
CA LEU A 526 -12.73 4.67 22.22
C LEU A 526 -13.98 4.10 21.51
N ARG A 527 -14.03 2.79 21.33
CA ARG A 527 -15.19 2.09 20.75
C ARG A 527 -16.47 2.29 21.57
N LEU A 528 -16.36 2.21 22.90
CA LEU A 528 -17.48 2.42 23.81
C LEU A 528 -17.95 3.88 23.79
N LEU A 529 -17.04 4.85 23.67
CA LEU A 529 -17.40 6.28 23.66
C LEU A 529 -18.09 6.72 22.36
N VAL A 530 -17.76 6.10 21.23
CA VAL A 530 -18.32 6.46 19.91
C VAL A 530 -19.68 5.79 19.63
N LEU A 531 -19.99 4.64 20.25
CA LEU A 531 -21.27 3.90 20.11
C LEU A 531 -21.74 3.72 18.65
N GLU A 532 -21.04 2.88 17.89
CA GLU A 532 -21.49 2.43 16.56
C GLU A 532 -22.62 1.38 16.75
N GLY A 533 -23.87 1.71 16.39
CA GLY A 533 -24.93 0.68 16.27
C GLY A 533 -26.40 1.10 16.43
N GLU A 534 -26.75 2.04 17.31
CA GLU A 534 -28.17 2.36 17.57
C GLU A 534 -28.42 3.87 17.53
N LEU A 535 -29.12 4.29 16.47
CA LEU A 535 -29.60 5.66 16.22
C LEU A 535 -30.84 5.95 17.08
N ASN A 536 -30.74 5.82 18.40
CA ASN A 536 -31.77 6.35 19.30
C ASN A 536 -31.29 7.69 19.88
N PRO A 537 -31.82 8.84 19.42
CA PRO A 537 -31.29 10.18 19.70
C PRO A 537 -31.35 10.59 21.19
N GLU A 538 -32.06 9.85 22.04
CA GLU A 538 -32.25 10.16 23.46
C GLU A 538 -31.37 9.33 24.43
N THR A 539 -30.50 8.43 23.94
CA THR A 539 -29.77 7.52 24.83
C THR A 539 -28.37 8.03 25.20
N THR A 540 -28.17 8.34 26.48
CA THR A 540 -26.86 8.39 27.15
C THR A 540 -26.15 7.03 27.06
N LEU A 541 -24.88 6.92 27.47
CA LEU A 541 -24.27 5.61 27.73
C LEU A 541 -25.21 4.83 28.66
N ARG A 542 -25.59 3.60 28.29
CA ARG A 542 -26.41 2.75 29.17
C ARG A 542 -25.65 2.55 30.49
N GLU A 543 -26.35 2.28 31.58
CA GLU A 543 -25.73 2.16 32.92
C GLU A 543 -24.52 1.20 32.94
N TYR A 544 -24.68 0.00 32.36
CA TYR A 544 -23.57 -0.96 32.24
C TYR A 544 -22.42 -0.46 31.34
N GLN A 545 -22.70 0.31 30.27
CA GLN A 545 -21.65 0.87 29.42
C GLN A 545 -20.87 1.94 30.16
N SER A 546 -21.57 2.76 30.96
CA SER A 546 -20.95 3.76 31.83
C SER A 546 -20.05 3.11 32.87
N ASP A 547 -20.45 1.97 33.43
CA ASP A 547 -19.62 1.21 34.38
C ASP A 547 -18.33 0.68 33.72
N ILE A 548 -18.43 0.02 32.56
CA ILE A 548 -17.25 -0.45 31.82
C ILE A 548 -16.33 0.72 31.45
N VAL A 549 -16.90 1.84 30.99
CA VAL A 549 -16.15 3.06 30.64
C VAL A 549 -15.40 3.60 31.85
N ARG A 550 -16.03 3.62 33.03
CA ARG A 550 -15.39 4.05 34.29
C ARG A 550 -14.20 3.15 34.63
N LYS A 551 -14.37 1.82 34.57
CA LYS A 551 -13.31 0.84 34.82
C LYS A 551 -12.14 1.01 33.85
N MET A 552 -12.40 1.13 32.55
CA MET A 552 -11.34 1.34 31.55
C MET A 552 -10.62 2.69 31.73
N THR A 553 -11.35 3.74 32.11
CA THR A 553 -10.77 5.06 32.39
C THR A 553 -9.86 5.02 33.60
N HIS A 554 -10.33 4.43 34.70
CA HIS A 554 -9.54 4.19 35.91
C HIS A 554 -8.30 3.34 35.63
N THR A 555 -8.46 2.28 34.84
CA THR A 555 -7.37 1.43 34.37
C THR A 555 -6.28 2.26 33.69
N ILE A 556 -6.62 3.15 32.75
CA ILE A 556 -5.67 4.01 32.03
C ILE A 556 -4.98 5.01 32.98
N ARG A 557 -5.73 5.61 33.90
CA ARG A 557 -5.23 6.59 34.88
C ARG A 557 -4.26 5.94 35.87
N SER A 558 -4.52 4.70 36.27
CA SER A 558 -3.75 3.94 37.25
C SER A 558 -2.39 3.45 36.72
N LEU A 559 -2.13 3.47 35.42
CA LEU A 559 -0.86 2.98 34.87
C LEU A 559 0.35 3.79 35.34
N MET A 560 1.49 3.11 35.55
CA MET A 560 2.73 3.75 35.98
C MET A 560 3.43 4.61 34.90
N GLY A 561 4.10 5.66 35.37
CA GLY A 561 5.01 6.53 34.60
C GLY A 561 4.37 7.82 34.11
N ASN A 562 5.17 8.85 33.85
CA ASN A 562 4.63 10.16 33.47
C ASN A 562 3.97 10.10 32.08
N PRO A 563 2.87 10.83 31.84
CA PRO A 563 2.33 10.99 30.50
C PRO A 563 3.38 11.68 29.62
N PRO A 564 3.68 11.16 28.42
CA PRO A 564 4.51 11.90 27.47
C PRO A 564 3.78 13.19 27.04
N PRO A 565 4.51 14.28 26.75
CA PRO A 565 3.90 15.50 26.24
C PRO A 565 3.10 15.22 24.96
N LEU A 566 1.98 15.92 24.80
CA LEU A 566 1.04 15.66 23.73
C LEU A 566 1.52 16.32 22.43
N ALA A 567 2.42 15.64 21.70
CA ALA A 567 2.68 15.96 20.30
C ALA A 567 1.55 15.36 19.44
N LEU A 568 0.66 16.20 18.93
CA LEU A 568 -0.44 15.76 18.07
C LEU A 568 0.12 15.30 16.72
N GLU A 569 0.12 13.98 16.52
CA GLU A 569 0.49 13.37 15.25
C GLU A 569 -0.79 12.90 14.54
N PRO A 570 -1.30 13.60 13.51
CA PRO A 570 -2.55 13.26 12.83
C PRO A 570 -2.51 11.89 12.14
N ALA A 571 -1.30 11.39 11.85
CA ALA A 571 -1.07 10.06 11.31
C ALA A 571 -1.23 8.94 12.37
N SER A 572 -1.13 9.26 13.67
CA SER A 572 -1.34 8.30 14.76
C SER A 572 -2.82 7.94 14.93
N ALA A 573 -3.08 6.77 15.53
CA ALA A 573 -4.44 6.35 15.90
C ALA A 573 -5.05 7.25 16.99
N VAL A 574 -6.33 7.58 16.87
CA VAL A 574 -7.05 8.47 17.80
C VAL A 574 -7.06 7.94 19.24
N SER A 575 -7.08 6.62 19.40
CA SER A 575 -6.98 5.94 20.70
C SER A 575 -5.70 6.30 21.47
N LYS A 576 -4.59 6.54 20.76
CA LYS A 576 -3.31 6.98 21.35
C LYS A 576 -3.40 8.39 21.91
N HIS A 577 -4.12 9.28 21.23
CA HIS A 577 -4.38 10.63 21.74
C HIS A 577 -5.34 10.58 22.93
N LEU A 578 -6.40 9.76 22.89
CA LEU A 578 -7.31 9.54 24.02
C LEU A 578 -6.54 9.12 25.27
N PHE A 579 -5.66 8.12 25.14
CA PHE A 579 -4.80 7.66 26.23
C PHE A 579 -3.98 8.79 26.86
N ARG A 580 -3.42 9.69 26.05
CA ARG A 580 -2.63 10.81 26.55
C ARG A 580 -3.50 11.84 27.27
N VAL A 581 -4.65 12.19 26.71
CA VAL A 581 -5.60 13.15 27.30
C VAL A 581 -6.11 12.66 28.66
N LEU A 582 -6.43 11.38 28.80
CA LEU A 582 -6.93 10.81 30.07
C LEU A 582 -5.88 10.80 31.19
N ARG A 583 -4.60 10.93 30.85
CA ARG A 583 -3.49 10.96 31.80
C ARG A 583 -3.01 12.38 32.14
N LEU A 584 -3.69 13.42 31.63
CA LEU A 584 -3.50 14.79 32.11
C LEU A 584 -4.00 14.89 33.57
N GLN A 585 -3.25 15.60 34.42
CA GLN A 585 -3.54 15.72 35.85
C GLN A 585 -4.07 17.11 36.21
N GLY A 586 -5.09 17.20 37.07
CA GLY A 586 -5.60 18.42 37.73
C GLY A 586 -5.27 19.76 37.05
N ASP A 587 -4.25 20.45 37.56
CA ASP A 587 -3.82 21.78 37.07
C ASP A 587 -3.37 21.78 35.61
N SER A 588 -2.70 20.71 35.15
CA SER A 588 -2.28 20.57 33.75
C SER A 588 -3.44 20.28 32.79
N ARG A 589 -4.54 19.71 33.28
CA ARG A 589 -5.77 19.46 32.50
C ARG A 589 -6.65 20.72 32.43
N ASN A 590 -6.77 21.43 33.55
CA ASN A 590 -7.74 22.52 33.70
C ASN A 590 -7.21 23.88 33.26
N GLY A 591 -5.88 24.02 33.13
CA GLY A 591 -5.23 25.17 32.51
C GLY A 591 -5.52 25.32 31.01
N GLU A 592 -5.17 26.48 30.46
CA GLU A 592 -5.40 26.84 29.05
C GLU A 592 -4.79 25.82 28.07
N GLU A 593 -3.54 25.38 28.33
CA GLU A 593 -2.85 24.38 27.53
C GLU A 593 -3.54 23.01 27.56
N GLY A 594 -4.05 22.59 28.73
CA GLY A 594 -4.79 21.34 28.89
C GLY A 594 -6.12 21.34 28.14
N ARG A 595 -6.88 22.44 28.23
CA ARG A 595 -8.13 22.61 27.48
C ARG A 595 -7.90 22.61 25.97
N GLU A 596 -6.82 23.24 25.52
CA GLU A 596 -6.43 23.21 24.10
C GLU A 596 -6.10 21.78 23.64
N GLN A 597 -5.39 20.99 24.45
CA GLN A 597 -5.12 19.59 24.14
C GLN A 597 -6.38 18.72 24.04
N VAL A 598 -7.34 18.94 24.95
CA VAL A 598 -8.66 18.28 24.88
C VAL A 598 -9.37 18.69 23.59
N ARG A 599 -9.42 19.98 23.25
CA ARG A 599 -10.02 20.47 22.01
C ARG A 599 -9.39 19.84 20.77
N LEU A 600 -8.07 19.80 20.68
CA LEU A 600 -7.35 19.19 19.56
C LEU A 600 -7.67 17.69 19.42
N PHE A 601 -7.82 16.97 20.54
CA PHE A 601 -8.27 15.58 20.51
C PHE A 601 -9.70 15.45 19.98
N LEU A 602 -10.63 16.28 20.45
CA LEU A 602 -12.02 16.27 19.99
C LEU A 602 -12.13 16.55 18.48
N GLU A 603 -11.32 17.49 17.98
CA GLU A 603 -11.24 17.77 16.54
C GLU A 603 -10.73 16.55 15.75
N GLU A 604 -9.70 15.85 16.23
CA GLU A 604 -9.18 14.64 15.58
C GLU A 604 -10.18 13.46 15.65
N LEU A 605 -10.91 13.33 16.76
CA LEU A 605 -12.00 12.37 16.88
C LEU A 605 -13.09 12.63 15.84
N ALA A 606 -13.57 13.88 15.74
CA ALA A 606 -14.56 14.28 14.74
C ALA A 606 -14.07 14.03 13.32
N ALA A 607 -12.82 14.40 13.01
CA ALA A 607 -12.21 14.17 11.71
C ALA A 607 -12.13 12.66 11.37
N SER A 608 -11.84 11.81 12.36
CA SER A 608 -11.86 10.36 12.20
C SER A 608 -13.26 9.81 11.89
N GLN A 609 -14.28 10.30 12.58
CA GLN A 609 -15.68 9.91 12.31
C GLN A 609 -16.14 10.34 10.92
N VAL A 610 -15.79 11.56 10.49
CA VAL A 610 -16.06 12.04 9.13
C VAL A 610 -15.36 11.17 8.09
N GLN A 611 -14.08 10.83 8.30
CA GLN A 611 -13.34 9.95 7.41
C GLN A 611 -13.97 8.54 7.32
N LYS A 612 -14.40 7.96 8.46
CA LYS A 612 -15.13 6.68 8.48
C LYS A 612 -16.46 6.80 7.71
N PHE A 613 -17.20 7.90 7.91
CA PHE A 613 -18.48 8.14 7.23
C PHE A 613 -18.29 8.25 5.71
N ALA A 614 -17.28 9.00 5.26
CA ALA A 614 -16.94 9.11 3.84
C ALA A 614 -16.50 7.78 3.22
N LYS A 615 -15.74 6.96 3.96
CA LYS A 615 -15.22 5.68 3.46
C LYS A 615 -16.27 4.56 3.43
N TYR A 616 -17.03 4.39 4.50
CA TYR A 616 -17.94 3.24 4.67
C TYR A 616 -19.40 3.55 4.34
N ARG A 617 -19.78 4.83 4.24
CA ARG A 617 -21.14 5.29 3.89
C ARG A 617 -21.08 6.38 2.82
N GLU A 618 -20.27 6.16 1.79
CA GLU A 618 -19.95 7.14 0.74
C GLU A 618 -21.19 7.78 0.10
N SER A 619 -22.22 6.99 -0.22
CA SER A 619 -23.46 7.49 -0.83
C SER A 619 -24.20 8.48 0.08
N ASN A 620 -24.36 8.15 1.36
CA ASN A 620 -24.99 9.01 2.37
C ASN A 620 -24.15 10.26 2.65
N TYR A 621 -22.82 10.11 2.66
CA TYR A 621 -21.88 11.22 2.78
C TYR A 621 -22.01 12.21 1.62
N LEU A 622 -21.95 11.73 0.37
CA LEU A 622 -22.08 12.58 -0.82
C LEU A 622 -23.48 13.20 -0.94
N ALA A 623 -24.53 12.54 -0.44
CA ALA A 623 -25.88 13.11 -0.33
C ALA A 623 -25.93 14.26 0.69
N LEU A 624 -25.33 14.08 1.86
CA LEU A 624 -25.23 15.13 2.88
C LEU A 624 -24.43 16.34 2.36
N VAL A 625 -23.28 16.10 1.72
CA VAL A 625 -22.45 17.17 1.15
C VAL A 625 -23.22 17.93 0.06
N GLU A 626 -23.93 17.25 -0.84
CA GLU A 626 -24.72 17.93 -1.89
C GLU A 626 -25.82 18.82 -1.28
N LYS A 627 -26.55 18.32 -0.28
CA LYS A 627 -27.58 19.09 0.45
C LYS A 627 -26.97 20.30 1.16
N MET A 628 -25.81 20.10 1.78
CA MET A 628 -25.06 21.10 2.54
C MET A 628 -24.56 22.25 1.64
N VAL A 629 -24.01 21.93 0.46
CA VAL A 629 -23.53 22.97 -0.49
C VAL A 629 -24.66 23.55 -1.35
N GLY A 630 -25.88 23.01 -1.25
CA GLY A 630 -27.06 23.50 -1.96
C GLY A 630 -27.04 23.25 -3.47
N TYR A 631 -26.24 22.30 -3.95
CA TYR A 631 -26.17 21.98 -5.37
C TYR A 631 -27.40 21.15 -5.79
N LYS A 632 -28.04 21.54 -6.90
CA LYS A 632 -29.16 20.79 -7.50
C LYS A 632 -28.73 20.28 -8.86
N HIS A 633 -28.58 18.96 -8.99
CA HIS A 633 -28.31 18.33 -10.26
C HIS A 633 -29.48 18.51 -11.23
N LYS A 634 -29.18 18.74 -12.51
CA LYS A 634 -30.15 18.75 -13.60
C LYS A 634 -29.84 17.57 -14.51
N GLU A 635 -30.74 16.59 -14.56
CA GLU A 635 -30.55 15.34 -15.31
C GLU A 635 -30.46 15.56 -16.82
N GLU A 636 -31.23 16.53 -17.35
CA GLU A 636 -31.22 16.89 -18.76
C GLU A 636 -30.63 18.29 -18.97
N VAL A 637 -29.51 18.32 -19.70
CA VAL A 637 -28.96 19.56 -20.26
C VAL A 637 -29.38 19.64 -21.73
N GLU A 638 -30.40 20.45 -22.03
CA GLU A 638 -30.93 20.64 -23.38
C GLU A 638 -29.86 21.17 -24.34
N ASP A 639 -29.12 22.21 -23.94
CA ASP A 639 -27.96 22.75 -24.64
C ASP A 639 -26.68 22.55 -23.82
N VAL A 640 -25.84 21.60 -24.28
CA VAL A 640 -24.59 21.27 -23.59
C VAL A 640 -23.57 22.41 -23.57
N PHE A 641 -23.72 23.46 -24.39
CA PHE A 641 -22.82 24.61 -24.39
C PHE A 641 -23.23 25.71 -23.40
N VAL A 642 -24.40 25.60 -22.77
CA VAL A 642 -24.77 26.45 -21.64
C VAL A 642 -23.76 26.23 -20.50
N HIS A 643 -23.43 27.32 -19.80
CA HIS A 643 -22.51 27.31 -18.68
C HIS A 643 -22.97 26.30 -17.61
N HIS A 644 -22.16 25.29 -17.37
CA HIS A 644 -22.39 24.25 -16.39
C HIS A 644 -21.44 24.43 -15.22
N VAL A 645 -21.98 24.68 -14.02
CA VAL A 645 -21.19 25.04 -12.83
C VAL A 645 -20.09 24.02 -12.51
N LEU A 646 -20.38 22.71 -12.61
CA LEU A 646 -19.36 21.68 -12.34
C LEU A 646 -18.27 21.56 -13.44
N LEU A 647 -18.43 22.19 -14.60
CA LEU A 647 -17.50 22.07 -15.72
C LEU A 647 -16.74 23.37 -16.01
N ASP A 648 -17.43 24.50 -15.87
CA ASP A 648 -16.99 25.78 -16.39
C ASP A 648 -16.59 26.77 -15.28
N SER A 649 -16.87 26.45 -14.01
CA SER A 649 -16.48 27.26 -12.85
C SER A 649 -15.20 26.75 -12.18
N ALA A 650 -14.40 27.67 -11.63
CA ALA A 650 -13.19 27.32 -10.86
C ALA A 650 -13.49 26.94 -9.40
N GLN A 651 -14.65 27.34 -8.88
CA GLN A 651 -15.10 27.08 -7.51
C GLN A 651 -16.63 26.97 -7.46
N LEU A 652 -17.15 26.24 -6.46
CA LEU A 652 -18.58 26.13 -6.19
C LEU A 652 -18.94 27.06 -5.03
N SER A 653 -19.62 28.17 -5.33
CA SER A 653 -20.10 29.08 -4.28
C SER A 653 -21.26 28.45 -3.51
N PHE A 654 -21.19 28.45 -2.18
CA PHE A 654 -22.26 28.01 -1.29
C PHE A 654 -22.36 28.94 -0.07
N ASP A 655 -23.54 28.98 0.57
CA ASP A 655 -23.77 29.78 1.78
C ASP A 655 -23.33 29.01 3.03
N ALA A 656 -22.42 29.61 3.80
CA ALA A 656 -21.88 29.03 5.04
C ALA A 656 -22.96 28.84 6.11
N SER A 657 -23.91 29.79 6.23
CA SER A 657 -24.99 29.70 7.23
C SER A 657 -25.95 28.57 6.92
N HIS A 658 -26.32 28.43 5.64
CA HIS A 658 -27.10 27.29 5.15
C HIS A 658 -26.37 25.97 5.38
N ALA A 659 -25.07 25.89 5.07
CA ALA A 659 -24.28 24.68 5.28
C ALA A 659 -24.28 24.25 6.76
N VAL A 660 -24.07 25.20 7.68
CA VAL A 660 -24.12 24.93 9.12
C VAL A 660 -25.50 24.44 9.55
N ALA A 661 -26.58 25.07 9.08
CA ALA A 661 -27.95 24.65 9.38
C ALA A 661 -28.24 23.22 8.91
N VAL A 662 -27.80 22.85 7.71
CA VAL A 662 -27.96 21.48 7.19
C VAL A 662 -27.18 20.45 8.02
N ILE A 663 -25.99 20.81 8.50
CA ILE A 663 -25.16 19.93 9.33
C ILE A 663 -25.74 19.77 10.73
N LEU A 664 -26.26 20.83 11.34
CA LEU A 664 -26.96 20.78 12.63
C LEU A 664 -28.09 19.74 12.62
N ASP A 665 -28.86 19.69 11.54
CA ASP A 665 -29.98 18.76 11.38
C ASP A 665 -29.55 17.34 10.94
N SER A 666 -28.25 17.07 10.81
CA SER A 666 -27.74 15.79 10.29
C SER A 666 -27.51 14.75 11.38
N GLN A 667 -27.76 13.48 11.06
CA GLN A 667 -27.43 12.35 11.95
C GLN A 667 -25.94 12.28 12.29
N LEU A 668 -25.06 12.73 11.38
CA LEU A 668 -23.62 12.78 11.62
C LEU A 668 -23.30 13.76 12.76
N SER A 669 -23.88 14.97 12.75
CA SER A 669 -23.63 15.92 13.82
C SER A 669 -24.12 15.40 15.16
N VAL A 670 -25.30 14.78 15.22
CA VAL A 670 -25.81 14.15 16.45
C VAL A 670 -24.84 13.09 16.97
N HIS A 671 -24.35 12.21 16.08
CA HIS A 671 -23.43 11.14 16.44
C HIS A 671 -22.08 11.66 16.94
N VAL A 672 -21.49 12.64 16.24
CA VAL A 672 -20.20 13.24 16.63
C VAL A 672 -20.35 14.02 17.94
N SER A 673 -21.41 14.82 18.10
CA SER A 673 -21.70 15.53 19.35
C SER A 673 -21.80 14.57 20.54
N ARG A 674 -22.49 13.42 20.37
CA ARG A 674 -22.60 12.39 21.41
C ARG A 674 -21.24 11.82 21.80
N ALA A 675 -20.41 11.44 20.83
CA ALA A 675 -19.08 10.92 21.09
C ALA A 675 -18.21 11.95 21.84
N VAL A 676 -18.30 13.22 21.46
CA VAL A 676 -17.59 14.32 22.12
C VAL A 676 -18.09 14.54 23.55
N THR A 677 -19.40 14.54 23.78
CA THR A 677 -19.97 14.65 25.13
C THR A 677 -19.54 13.49 26.03
N ASN A 678 -19.55 12.26 25.53
CA ASN A 678 -19.07 11.09 26.26
C ASN A 678 -17.60 11.25 26.66
N VAL A 679 -16.75 11.73 25.73
CA VAL A 679 -15.34 12.02 26.01
C VAL A 679 -15.22 13.08 27.12
N LEU A 680 -15.93 14.20 27.03
CA LEU A 680 -15.86 15.26 28.02
C LEU A 680 -16.25 14.75 29.41
N ALA A 681 -17.31 13.95 29.49
CA ALA A 681 -17.74 13.33 30.74
C ALA A 681 -16.65 12.45 31.37
N VAL A 682 -15.93 11.68 30.55
CA VAL A 682 -14.84 10.83 31.02
C VAL A 682 -13.60 11.64 31.41
N VAL A 683 -13.20 12.60 30.57
CA VAL A 683 -11.99 13.42 30.79
C VAL A 683 -12.12 14.25 32.07
N TYR A 684 -13.31 14.77 32.35
CA TYR A 684 -13.61 15.67 33.47
C TYR A 684 -14.44 15.02 34.59
N GLU A 685 -14.49 13.68 34.66
CA GLU A 685 -15.31 12.92 35.63
C GLU A 685 -15.12 13.31 37.10
N HIS A 686 -13.92 13.75 37.49
CA HIS A 686 -13.58 14.14 38.86
C HIS A 686 -13.59 15.65 39.12
N ASP A 687 -14.04 16.46 38.14
CA ASP A 687 -14.15 17.91 38.32
C ASP A 687 -15.51 18.30 38.89
N GLU A 688 -15.59 19.47 39.56
CA GLU A 688 -16.84 19.99 40.12
C GLU A 688 -17.95 20.15 39.08
N SER A 689 -17.58 20.36 37.81
CA SER A 689 -18.52 20.42 36.69
C SER A 689 -17.85 19.99 35.39
N ILE A 690 -18.61 19.27 34.55
CA ILE A 690 -18.18 18.88 33.21
C ILE A 690 -18.42 20.08 32.28
N PRO A 691 -17.40 20.60 31.56
CA PRO A 691 -17.57 21.74 30.69
C PRO A 691 -18.46 21.40 29.49
N ALA A 692 -19.23 22.39 29.03
CA ALA A 692 -20.08 22.23 27.85
C ALA A 692 -19.23 22.20 26.57
N LEU A 693 -19.75 21.54 25.51
CA LEU A 693 -19.05 21.50 24.21
C LEU A 693 -18.70 22.90 23.69
N ALA A 694 -19.62 23.86 23.81
CA ALA A 694 -19.39 25.23 23.37
C ALA A 694 -18.29 25.96 24.15
N GLU A 695 -17.97 25.54 25.38
CA GLU A 695 -16.92 26.13 26.20
C GLU A 695 -15.52 25.62 25.80
N VAL A 696 -15.44 24.36 25.35
CA VAL A 696 -14.17 23.72 24.92
C VAL A 696 -13.93 23.92 23.42
N TRP A 697 -14.97 23.88 22.59
CA TRP A 697 -14.90 24.00 21.14
C TRP A 697 -16.04 24.87 20.58
N PRO A 698 -15.91 26.21 20.65
CA PRO A 698 -16.97 27.14 20.23
C PRO A 698 -17.34 27.04 18.74
N THR A 699 -16.38 26.68 17.89
CA THR A 699 -16.54 26.61 16.42
C THR A 699 -16.96 25.23 15.90
N PHE A 700 -17.38 24.32 16.79
CA PHE A 700 -17.67 22.92 16.46
C PHE A 700 -18.50 22.71 15.18
N HIS A 701 -19.64 23.39 15.06
CA HIS A 701 -20.55 23.18 13.91
C HIS A 701 -19.96 23.70 12.60
N GLU A 702 -19.25 24.84 12.64
CA GLU A 702 -18.56 25.37 11.46
C GLU A 702 -17.41 24.46 11.04
N ASP A 703 -16.63 23.97 12.01
CA ASP A 703 -15.50 23.10 11.74
C ASP A 703 -15.96 21.72 11.25
N LEU A 704 -17.13 21.22 11.65
CA LEU A 704 -17.69 19.98 11.11
C LEU A 704 -18.00 20.10 9.60
N VAL A 705 -18.45 21.27 9.13
CA VAL A 705 -18.60 21.55 7.69
C VAL A 705 -17.24 21.51 6.98
N LYS A 706 -16.21 22.12 7.58
CA LYS A 706 -14.84 22.11 7.04
C LYS A 706 -14.30 20.67 6.95
N LEU A 707 -14.47 19.88 8.00
CA LEU A 707 -14.07 18.48 8.05
C LEU A 707 -14.77 17.64 6.97
N LEU A 708 -16.07 17.84 6.74
CA LEU A 708 -16.78 17.14 5.66
C LEU A 708 -16.21 17.41 4.26
N LEU A 709 -15.67 18.61 4.03
CA LEU A 709 -15.04 18.98 2.77
C LEU A 709 -13.57 18.51 2.68
N LEU A 710 -12.97 18.13 3.80
CA LEU A 710 -11.62 17.59 3.92
C LEU A 710 -11.69 16.06 4.09
N GLN A 711 -11.65 15.32 2.98
CA GLN A 711 -11.82 13.85 2.95
C GLN A 711 -10.83 13.08 3.85
N LYS A 712 -9.66 13.66 4.18
CA LYS A 712 -8.62 13.03 5.00
C LYS A 712 -8.26 13.92 6.19
N ARG A 713 -8.09 13.28 7.37
CA ARG A 713 -7.64 13.93 8.61
C ARG A 713 -6.37 14.77 8.45
N THR A 714 -5.39 14.23 7.72
CA THR A 714 -4.07 14.87 7.52
C THR A 714 -4.13 16.14 6.68
N GLU A 715 -5.20 16.41 5.93
CA GLU A 715 -5.32 17.62 5.10
C GLU A 715 -5.46 18.91 5.92
N ARG A 716 -5.72 18.77 7.23
CA ARG A 716 -5.76 19.88 8.19
C ARG A 716 -4.37 20.37 8.59
N TYR A 717 -3.32 19.66 8.21
CA TYR A 717 -1.96 19.90 8.67
C TYR A 717 -0.97 19.99 7.49
N THR A 718 0.12 20.71 7.72
CA THR A 718 1.31 20.77 6.88
C THR A 718 2.45 20.05 7.58
N LEU A 719 3.18 19.20 6.85
CA LEU A 719 4.32 18.47 7.37
C LEU A 719 5.60 19.28 7.19
N ASN A 720 6.17 19.76 8.28
CA ASN A 720 7.47 20.43 8.29
C ASN A 720 8.56 19.42 8.63
N LYS A 721 9.51 19.24 7.71
CA LYS A 721 10.65 18.36 7.96
C LYS A 721 11.73 19.14 8.71
N THR A 722 12.03 18.74 9.94
CA THR A 722 13.09 19.34 10.76
C THR A 722 14.24 18.36 10.96
N GLU A 723 15.41 18.84 11.41
CA GLU A 723 16.56 17.98 11.76
C GLU A 723 16.24 16.99 12.91
N GLN A 724 15.20 17.27 13.70
CA GLN A 724 14.75 16.46 14.84
C GLN A 724 13.61 15.49 14.48
N GLY A 725 13.10 15.56 13.24
CA GLY A 725 12.01 14.72 12.74
C GLY A 725 10.92 15.51 12.01
N ASP A 726 9.86 14.79 11.62
CA ASP A 726 8.69 15.36 10.97
C ASP A 726 7.77 16.03 12.01
N GLU A 727 7.48 17.31 11.84
CA GLU A 727 6.59 18.10 12.70
C GLU A 727 5.30 18.46 11.94
N TRP A 728 4.15 18.12 12.53
CA TRP A 728 2.85 18.45 11.95
C TRP A 728 2.36 19.79 12.49
N VAL A 729 2.23 20.78 11.60
CA VAL A 729 1.73 22.13 11.92
C VAL A 729 0.34 22.30 11.33
N ARG A 730 -0.58 22.96 12.03
CA ARG A 730 -1.93 23.21 11.51
C ARG A 730 -1.87 24.12 10.28
N ASN A 731 -2.64 23.77 9.25
CA ASN A 731 -2.71 24.56 8.04
C ASN A 731 -3.54 25.84 8.27
N GLU A 732 -2.90 27.00 8.19
CA GLU A 732 -3.55 28.30 8.41
C GLU A 732 -4.76 28.52 7.48
N GLU A 733 -4.73 28.06 6.23
CA GLU A 733 -5.84 28.23 5.27
C GLU A 733 -7.09 27.42 5.67
N VAL A 734 -6.90 26.31 6.39
CA VAL A 734 -7.98 25.46 6.93
C VAL A 734 -8.59 26.07 8.19
N MET A 735 -7.78 26.82 8.95
CA MET A 735 -8.19 27.48 10.18
C MET A 735 -9.02 28.75 9.96
N LEU A 736 -8.96 29.32 8.75
CA LEU A 736 -9.80 30.47 8.39
C LEU A 736 -11.30 30.15 8.52
N PRO A 737 -12.13 31.14 8.87
CA PRO A 737 -13.58 31.00 8.86
C PRO A 737 -14.08 30.48 7.50
N LEU A 738 -15.10 29.62 7.53
CA LEU A 738 -15.68 28.97 6.35
C LEU A 738 -16.11 30.00 5.29
N ALA A 739 -16.65 31.13 5.73
CA ALA A 739 -17.12 32.21 4.84
C ALA A 739 -15.99 32.97 4.14
N THR A 740 -14.76 32.96 4.68
CA THR A 740 -13.63 33.74 4.14
C THR A 740 -12.63 32.88 3.38
N SER A 741 -12.61 31.56 3.62
CA SER A 741 -11.67 30.64 2.97
C SER A 741 -12.07 30.30 1.53
N LYS A 742 -11.13 30.42 0.59
CA LYS A 742 -11.30 30.02 -0.82
C LYS A 742 -11.13 28.52 -1.04
N LEU A 743 -10.56 27.81 -0.06
CA LEU A 743 -10.26 26.38 -0.15
C LEU A 743 -11.55 25.54 -0.23
N PHE A 744 -12.52 25.81 0.65
CA PHE A 744 -13.72 25.00 0.78
C PHE A 744 -14.64 25.04 -0.46
N PRO A 745 -14.89 26.19 -1.12
CA PRO A 745 -15.58 26.23 -2.42
C PRO A 745 -14.94 25.37 -3.53
N ILE A 746 -13.60 25.28 -3.55
CA ILE A 746 -12.88 24.44 -4.52
C ILE A 746 -13.05 22.96 -4.17
N ARG A 747 -12.97 22.61 -2.89
CA ARG A 747 -13.17 21.24 -2.41
C ARG A 747 -14.61 20.74 -2.64
N ALA A 748 -15.59 21.60 -2.39
CA ALA A 748 -16.99 21.33 -2.67
C ALA A 748 -17.22 21.06 -4.17
N LEU A 749 -16.63 21.85 -5.06
CA LEU A 749 -16.69 21.63 -6.51
C LEU A 749 -16.15 20.24 -6.88
N LYS A 750 -14.99 19.86 -6.35
CA LYS A 750 -14.35 18.57 -6.64
C LYS A 750 -15.23 17.39 -6.16
N LEU A 751 -15.76 17.46 -4.95
CA LEU A 751 -16.68 16.43 -4.42
C LEU A 751 -17.95 16.29 -5.27
N MET A 752 -18.52 17.40 -5.75
CA MET A 752 -19.69 17.34 -6.63
C MET A 752 -19.36 16.81 -8.02
N GLN A 753 -18.16 17.10 -8.54
CA GLN A 753 -17.66 16.50 -9.77
C GLN A 753 -17.49 14.98 -9.63
N ASP A 754 -16.94 14.52 -8.51
CA ASP A 754 -16.75 13.09 -8.23
C ASP A 754 -18.10 12.37 -8.11
N LYS A 755 -19.06 12.94 -7.37
CA LYS A 755 -20.42 12.39 -7.24
C LYS A 755 -21.14 12.25 -8.59
N HIS A 756 -21.02 13.27 -9.44
CA HIS A 756 -21.70 13.37 -10.73
C HIS A 756 -20.79 13.04 -11.91
N ASP A 757 -19.72 12.26 -11.69
CA ASP A 757 -18.67 12.03 -12.69
C ASP A 757 -19.21 11.42 -13.99
N ALA A 758 -20.17 10.50 -13.90
CA ALA A 758 -20.84 9.94 -15.08
C ALA A 758 -21.51 11.02 -15.94
N SER A 759 -22.30 11.90 -15.31
CA SER A 759 -22.97 13.02 -15.99
C SER A 759 -21.97 14.05 -16.54
N VAL A 760 -20.93 14.37 -15.76
CA VAL A 760 -19.84 15.28 -16.16
C VAL A 760 -19.08 14.72 -17.37
N ARG A 761 -18.75 13.43 -17.39
CA ARG A 761 -18.12 12.75 -18.52
C ARG A 761 -19.04 12.71 -19.75
N ALA A 762 -20.33 12.43 -19.56
CA ALA A 762 -21.31 12.43 -20.64
C ALA A 762 -21.43 13.81 -21.32
N ILE A 763 -21.52 14.89 -20.54
CA ILE A 763 -21.57 16.25 -21.07
C ILE A 763 -20.26 16.61 -21.80
N ARG A 764 -19.09 16.24 -21.25
CA ARG A 764 -17.79 16.43 -21.91
C ARG A 764 -17.71 15.69 -23.25
N ALA A 765 -18.13 14.44 -23.29
CA ALA A 765 -18.16 13.63 -24.50
C ALA A 765 -19.10 14.25 -25.55
N ARG A 766 -20.32 14.65 -25.14
CA ARG A 766 -21.30 15.29 -26.03
C ARG A 766 -20.81 16.64 -26.56
N ARG A 767 -20.18 17.48 -25.73
CA ARG A 767 -19.51 18.73 -26.18
C ARG A 767 -18.42 18.45 -27.20
N LEU A 768 -17.61 17.40 -26.98
CA LEU A 768 -16.55 16.99 -27.91
C LEU A 768 -17.13 16.52 -29.24
N ASP A 769 -18.18 15.70 -29.22
CA ASP A 769 -18.79 15.13 -30.41
C ASP A 769 -19.54 16.19 -31.22
N LEU A 770 -20.30 17.08 -30.58
CA LEU A 770 -20.91 18.23 -31.26
C LEU A 770 -19.84 19.16 -31.86
N ARG A 771 -18.72 19.40 -31.17
CA ARG A 771 -17.58 20.14 -31.76
C ARG A 771 -16.98 19.40 -32.95
N LYS A 772 -16.88 18.05 -32.92
CA LYS A 772 -16.42 17.25 -34.07
C LYS A 772 -17.42 17.34 -35.23
N GLU A 773 -18.72 17.27 -34.96
CA GLU A 773 -19.78 17.42 -35.96
C GLU A 773 -19.79 18.81 -36.57
N GLU A 774 -19.68 19.86 -35.77
CA GLU A 774 -19.62 21.24 -36.28
C GLU A 774 -18.37 21.45 -37.13
N GLN A 775 -17.21 20.92 -36.71
CA GLN A 775 -15.99 20.91 -37.52
C GLN A 775 -16.20 20.15 -38.84
N TRP A 776 -16.86 18.99 -38.79
CA TRP A 776 -17.20 18.20 -39.98
C TRP A 776 -18.14 18.96 -40.92
N ARG A 777 -19.22 19.54 -40.40
CA ARG A 777 -20.18 20.36 -41.16
C ARG A 777 -19.48 21.54 -41.82
N LYS A 778 -18.60 22.26 -41.12
CA LYS A 778 -17.80 23.36 -41.70
C LYS A 778 -16.92 22.89 -42.85
N VAL A 779 -16.26 21.74 -42.71
CA VAL A 779 -15.41 21.16 -43.76
C VAL A 779 -16.22 20.68 -44.97
N VAL A 780 -17.37 20.03 -44.74
CA VAL A 780 -18.27 19.58 -45.82
C VAL A 780 -18.91 20.78 -46.54
N ALA A 781 -19.37 21.78 -45.79
CA ALA A 781 -19.91 23.01 -46.36
C ALA A 781 -18.86 23.71 -47.24
N MET A 782 -17.63 23.86 -46.72
CA MET A 782 -16.50 24.38 -47.50
C MET A 782 -16.26 23.55 -48.76
N PHE A 783 -16.22 22.22 -48.68
CA PHE A 783 -16.00 21.32 -49.83
C PHE A 783 -17.03 21.53 -50.94
N ARG A 784 -18.30 21.76 -50.57
CA ARG A 784 -19.41 22.00 -51.50
C ARG A 784 -19.44 23.41 -52.11
N LEU A 785 -18.67 24.37 -51.58
CA LEU A 785 -18.61 25.72 -52.15
C LEU A 785 -18.01 25.70 -53.56
N PRO A 786 -18.46 26.56 -54.49
CA PRO A 786 -17.82 26.74 -55.79
C PRO A 786 -16.33 27.08 -55.67
N MET A 787 -15.53 26.74 -56.67
CA MET A 787 -14.06 26.89 -56.63
C MET A 787 -13.57 28.29 -56.20
N ARG A 788 -14.28 29.36 -56.60
CA ARG A 788 -13.96 30.75 -56.26
C ARG A 788 -14.01 31.03 -54.74
N GLU A 789 -14.87 30.34 -54.02
CA GLU A 789 -15.09 30.49 -52.57
C GLU A 789 -14.42 29.38 -51.74
N PHE A 790 -14.25 28.19 -52.35
CA PHE A 790 -13.51 27.07 -51.77
C PHE A 790 -12.07 27.47 -51.40
N ILE A 791 -11.35 28.15 -52.30
CA ILE A 791 -9.95 28.53 -52.08
C ILE A 791 -9.78 29.46 -50.85
N PRO A 792 -10.51 30.59 -50.73
CA PRO A 792 -10.45 31.42 -49.53
C PRO A 792 -10.77 30.68 -48.23
N GLN A 793 -11.84 29.88 -48.20
CA GLN A 793 -12.26 29.16 -46.99
C GLN A 793 -11.28 28.04 -46.61
N LEU A 794 -10.68 27.38 -47.61
CA LEU A 794 -9.64 26.38 -47.40
C LEU A 794 -8.41 26.96 -46.67
N ASN A 795 -8.03 28.21 -46.95
CA ASN A 795 -6.95 28.90 -46.23
C ASN A 795 -7.25 29.10 -44.73
N VAL A 796 -8.49 29.47 -44.45
CA VAL A 796 -8.93 29.87 -43.11
C VAL A 796 -9.07 28.63 -42.24
N LEU A 797 -9.73 27.60 -42.77
CA LEU A 797 -10.06 26.38 -42.05
C LEU A 797 -8.92 25.36 -42.03
N VAL A 798 -8.14 25.23 -43.12
CA VAL A 798 -7.13 24.18 -43.29
C VAL A 798 -5.72 24.77 -43.45
N LYS A 799 -5.09 25.09 -42.32
CA LYS A 799 -3.76 25.75 -42.30
C LYS A 799 -2.57 24.84 -42.67
N SER A 800 -2.73 23.52 -42.60
CA SER A 800 -1.65 22.54 -42.87
C SER A 800 -2.21 21.13 -43.10
N SER A 801 -1.51 20.32 -43.90
CA SER A 801 -1.83 18.92 -44.17
C SER A 801 -1.68 17.98 -42.96
N SER A 802 -1.04 18.45 -41.88
CA SER A 802 -0.93 17.71 -40.61
C SER A 802 -2.11 17.91 -39.66
N ARG A 803 -3.01 18.87 -39.95
CA ARG A 803 -4.12 19.20 -39.06
C ARG A 803 -5.34 18.30 -39.28
N LYS A 804 -6.22 18.26 -38.29
CA LYS A 804 -7.42 17.42 -38.27
C LYS A 804 -8.40 17.79 -39.38
N GLU A 805 -8.51 19.08 -39.69
CA GLU A 805 -9.37 19.62 -40.73
C GLU A 805 -8.97 19.12 -42.13
N TYR A 806 -7.67 18.91 -42.38
CA TYR A 806 -7.19 18.31 -43.65
C TYR A 806 -7.57 16.83 -43.78
N LYS A 807 -7.53 16.08 -42.66
CA LYS A 807 -8.01 14.69 -42.62
C LYS A 807 -9.52 14.60 -42.85
N LEU A 808 -10.27 15.51 -42.24
CA LEU A 808 -11.71 15.65 -42.51
C LEU A 808 -11.94 15.99 -43.98
N LEU A 809 -11.19 16.94 -44.56
CA LEU A 809 -11.31 17.27 -45.97
C LEU A 809 -11.05 16.06 -46.87
N SER A 810 -10.01 15.27 -46.61
CA SER A 810 -9.76 13.99 -47.30
C SER A 810 -10.96 13.04 -47.22
N LYS A 811 -11.59 12.93 -46.04
CA LYS A 811 -12.80 12.13 -45.86
C LYS A 811 -13.97 12.68 -46.69
N ALA A 812 -14.12 14.00 -46.79
CA ALA A 812 -15.15 14.63 -47.61
C ALA A 812 -14.94 14.34 -49.11
N PHE A 813 -13.70 14.42 -49.62
CA PHE A 813 -13.37 14.06 -51.01
C PHE A 813 -13.73 12.60 -51.36
N ARG A 814 -13.57 11.66 -50.42
CA ARG A 814 -13.92 10.24 -50.64
C ARG A 814 -15.43 10.00 -50.60
N LEU A 815 -16.14 10.64 -49.66
CA LEU A 815 -17.56 10.38 -49.44
C LEU A 815 -18.46 11.16 -50.40
N PHE A 816 -18.15 12.44 -50.63
CA PHE A 816 -18.99 13.37 -51.38
C PHE A 816 -18.38 13.79 -52.72
N GLY A 817 -17.30 13.12 -53.16
CA GLY A 817 -16.63 13.42 -54.42
C GLY A 817 -17.55 13.34 -55.64
N HIS A 818 -18.48 12.38 -55.62
CA HIS A 818 -19.47 12.15 -56.66
C HIS A 818 -20.53 13.26 -56.77
N GLU A 819 -20.66 14.14 -55.77
CA GLU A 819 -21.61 15.25 -55.79
C GLU A 819 -21.11 16.45 -56.60
N LEU A 820 -19.83 16.46 -57.00
CA LEU A 820 -19.23 17.52 -57.80
C LEU A 820 -19.11 17.09 -59.26
N GLU A 821 -19.22 18.05 -60.17
CA GLU A 821 -18.87 17.82 -61.58
C GLU A 821 -17.43 17.32 -61.70
N PRO A 822 -17.13 16.35 -62.59
CA PRO A 822 -15.80 15.73 -62.69
C PRO A 822 -14.66 16.74 -62.81
N ALA A 823 -14.86 17.81 -63.59
CA ALA A 823 -13.89 18.87 -63.76
C ALA A 823 -13.67 19.71 -62.49
N GLU A 824 -14.71 19.96 -61.71
CA GLU A 824 -14.63 20.70 -60.45
C GLU A 824 -14.00 19.85 -59.34
N TYR A 825 -14.37 18.56 -59.27
CA TYR A 825 -13.76 17.58 -58.37
C TYR A 825 -12.24 17.52 -58.56
N GLU A 826 -11.78 17.29 -59.80
CA GLU A 826 -10.37 17.23 -60.12
C GLU A 826 -9.63 18.53 -59.79
N THR A 827 -10.25 19.68 -60.04
CA THR A 827 -9.66 21.00 -59.77
C THR A 827 -9.50 21.26 -58.27
N LYS A 828 -10.53 20.95 -57.45
CA LYS A 828 -10.44 21.06 -55.99
C LYS A 828 -9.43 20.08 -55.40
N LEU A 829 -9.41 18.85 -55.91
CA LEU A 829 -8.51 17.79 -55.47
C LEU A 829 -7.04 18.15 -55.80
N LEU A 830 -6.80 18.69 -56.99
CA LEU A 830 -5.51 19.21 -57.40
C LEU A 830 -4.99 20.26 -56.40
N VAL A 831 -5.83 21.22 -56.02
CA VAL A 831 -5.49 22.27 -55.05
C VAL A 831 -5.22 21.71 -53.65
N ALA A 832 -5.98 20.71 -53.21
CA ALA A 832 -5.81 20.06 -51.91
C ALA A 832 -4.53 19.19 -51.81
N LEU A 833 -4.09 18.58 -52.91
CA LEU A 833 -2.92 17.68 -52.97
C LEU A 833 -1.59 18.41 -53.18
N THR A 834 -1.58 19.41 -54.06
CA THR A 834 -0.35 20.07 -54.53
C THR A 834 -0.11 21.40 -53.82
N GLY A 835 -1.20 22.15 -53.62
CA GLY A 835 -1.27 23.42 -52.95
C GLY A 835 -0.25 24.49 -53.32
N ARG A 836 -0.60 25.45 -54.18
CA ARG A 836 -0.38 26.91 -54.02
C ARG A 836 -1.05 27.61 -55.21
N GLN A 837 -1.84 28.67 -55.04
CA GLN A 837 -2.16 29.58 -56.14
C GLN A 837 -1.96 31.01 -55.70
N ILE A 838 -1.14 31.77 -56.42
CA ILE A 838 -0.85 33.20 -56.20
C ILE A 838 -1.02 33.91 -57.55
N ARG A 839 -1.62 35.10 -57.58
CA ARG A 839 -1.01 36.21 -58.34
C ARG A 839 -1.59 37.54 -57.91
N LYS A 840 -0.70 38.48 -57.60
CA LYS A 840 -1.05 39.85 -57.21
C LYS A 840 -0.32 40.85 -58.10
N LYS A 841 -1.08 41.80 -58.66
CA LYS A 841 -0.83 43.26 -58.66
C LYS A 841 -2.12 44.08 -58.79
N THR A 842 -3.29 43.43 -58.86
CA THR A 842 -4.63 44.05 -58.85
C THR A 842 -5.50 43.67 -57.62
N GLY A 843 -4.97 42.90 -56.67
CA GLY A 843 -5.70 42.43 -55.49
C GLY A 843 -6.74 41.33 -55.80
N ASP A 844 -6.71 40.13 -55.25
CA ASP A 844 -5.76 39.44 -54.41
C ASP A 844 -6.13 37.95 -54.51
N ILE A 845 -5.26 37.06 -54.99
CA ILE A 845 -5.41 35.62 -54.68
C ILE A 845 -4.07 35.08 -54.22
N ARG A 846 -4.09 34.47 -53.01
CA ARG A 846 -3.07 33.53 -52.56
C ARG A 846 -3.60 32.47 -51.58
N VAL A 847 -3.65 31.18 -51.93
CA VAL A 847 -3.47 30.12 -50.92
C VAL A 847 -2.56 29.04 -51.39
N VAL A 848 -1.63 28.78 -50.48
CA VAL A 848 -0.39 28.06 -50.56
C VAL A 848 -0.44 26.92 -49.56
N PHE A 849 -0.20 25.69 -49.99
CA PHE A 849 0.31 24.68 -49.07
C PHE A 849 1.82 24.54 -49.31
N ASN A 850 2.65 24.70 -48.28
CA ASN A 850 4.05 24.29 -48.41
C ASN A 850 4.77 24.39 -47.08
N ARG A 851 5.37 23.26 -46.70
CA ARG A 851 6.71 23.29 -46.10
C ARG A 851 7.74 22.71 -47.09
N GLY A 852 7.54 22.90 -48.39
CA GLY A 852 8.45 22.45 -49.44
C GLY A 852 8.29 20.99 -49.81
N ASN A 853 7.07 20.50 -50.09
CA ASN A 853 6.87 19.13 -50.62
C ASN A 853 5.44 18.81 -51.04
N LEU A 854 5.33 18.06 -52.14
CA LEU A 854 4.11 17.41 -52.60
C LEU A 854 3.57 16.39 -51.59
N HIS A 855 2.28 16.05 -51.68
CA HIS A 855 1.75 14.91 -50.91
C HIS A 855 2.47 13.63 -51.39
N PRO A 856 3.20 12.88 -50.53
CA PRO A 856 4.13 11.82 -50.97
C PRO A 856 3.42 10.61 -51.60
N MET A 857 2.17 10.37 -51.18
CA MET A 857 1.32 9.28 -51.67
C MET A 857 -0.11 9.81 -51.87
N PRO A 858 -0.39 10.59 -52.93
CA PRO A 858 -1.71 11.16 -53.21
C PRO A 858 -2.85 10.12 -53.23
N GLU A 859 -2.54 8.88 -53.64
CA GLU A 859 -3.49 7.78 -53.64
C GLU A 859 -3.99 7.38 -52.25
N ARG A 860 -3.21 7.65 -51.18
CA ARG A 860 -3.67 7.47 -49.79
C ARG A 860 -4.65 8.56 -49.35
N PHE A 861 -4.72 9.68 -50.07
CA PHE A 861 -5.66 10.78 -49.79
C PHE A 861 -7.03 10.47 -50.40
N THR A 862 -7.09 10.05 -51.66
CA THR A 862 -8.27 9.51 -52.36
C THR A 862 -7.80 8.67 -53.56
N PRO A 863 -8.54 7.64 -54.01
CA PRO A 863 -8.20 6.93 -55.25
C PRO A 863 -8.15 7.91 -56.43
N LEU A 864 -7.14 7.75 -57.30
CA LEU A 864 -6.90 8.62 -58.46
C LEU A 864 -7.01 7.80 -59.75
N SER A 865 -7.58 8.39 -60.80
CA SER A 865 -7.54 7.81 -62.16
C SER A 865 -6.13 7.91 -62.74
N ASP A 866 -5.76 7.00 -63.64
CA ASP A 866 -4.41 7.00 -64.22
C ASP A 866 -4.13 8.26 -65.05
N ALA A 867 -5.14 8.79 -65.74
CA ALA A 867 -5.06 10.07 -66.45
C ALA A 867 -4.74 11.24 -65.49
N PHE A 868 -5.36 11.28 -64.30
CA PHE A 868 -5.09 12.31 -63.30
C PHE A 868 -3.72 12.13 -62.64
N LYS A 869 -3.27 10.88 -62.43
CA LYS A 869 -1.91 10.59 -61.93
C LYS A 869 -0.84 11.10 -62.90
N GLN A 870 -1.03 10.87 -64.19
CA GLN A 870 -0.14 11.36 -65.24
C GLN A 870 -0.11 12.90 -65.25
N ARG A 871 -1.29 13.55 -65.21
CA ARG A 871 -1.43 15.01 -65.12
C ARG A 871 -0.72 15.61 -63.91
N LEU A 872 -0.81 14.96 -62.74
CA LEU A 872 -0.09 15.40 -61.54
C LEU A 872 1.42 15.35 -61.75
N ARG A 873 1.95 14.25 -62.32
CA ARG A 873 3.38 14.07 -62.60
C ARG A 873 3.91 15.06 -63.64
N GLU A 874 3.11 15.35 -64.66
CA GLU A 874 3.42 16.39 -65.66
C GLU A 874 3.50 17.78 -65.00
N LEU A 875 2.51 18.15 -64.18
CA LEU A 875 2.52 19.41 -63.43
C LEU A 875 3.71 19.53 -62.46
N GLN A 876 4.12 18.43 -61.84
CA GLN A 876 5.32 18.40 -61.00
C GLN A 876 6.59 18.69 -61.82
N ARG A 877 6.72 18.11 -63.01
CA ARG A 877 7.84 18.34 -63.95
C ARG A 877 7.84 19.78 -64.46
N ASP A 878 6.71 20.27 -64.96
CA ASP A 878 6.56 21.61 -65.54
C ASP A 878 6.89 22.73 -64.54
N HIS A 879 6.57 22.52 -63.26
CA HIS A 879 6.81 23.49 -62.20
C HIS A 879 8.04 23.20 -61.34
N ALA A 880 8.81 22.15 -61.67
CA ALA A 880 10.01 21.72 -60.94
C ALA A 880 9.82 21.65 -59.41
N TRP A 881 8.68 21.12 -58.95
CA TRP A 881 8.39 21.06 -57.52
C TRP A 881 9.30 20.04 -56.80
N PRO A 882 9.84 20.39 -55.61
CA PRO A 882 10.72 19.49 -54.87
C PRO A 882 9.97 18.23 -54.41
N LEU A 883 10.61 17.08 -54.58
CA LEU A 883 10.10 15.76 -54.20
C LEU A 883 10.40 15.42 -52.73
N THR A 884 11.45 16.02 -52.16
CA THR A 884 11.95 15.76 -50.80
C THR A 884 11.91 17.01 -49.90
N HIS A 885 11.66 16.78 -48.61
CA HIS A 885 11.34 17.89 -47.70
C HIS A 885 12.64 18.57 -47.30
N ARG A 886 12.85 19.80 -47.77
CA ARG A 886 14.03 20.57 -47.41
C ARG A 886 13.69 21.67 -46.40
N TYR A 887 14.30 21.58 -45.21
CA TYR A 887 14.39 22.71 -44.29
C TYR A 887 15.32 23.79 -44.88
N ARG A 888 15.35 24.99 -44.30
CA ARG A 888 16.27 26.06 -44.74
C ARG A 888 17.70 25.50 -44.82
N ASP A 889 18.50 25.96 -45.77
CA ASP A 889 19.89 25.50 -45.98
C ASP A 889 20.86 25.86 -44.84
N SER A 890 20.35 26.27 -43.67
CA SER A 890 21.11 26.44 -42.43
C SER A 890 20.92 25.22 -41.53
N ASP A 891 21.98 24.75 -40.89
CA ASP A 891 21.90 23.71 -39.84
C ASP A 891 21.26 24.21 -38.53
N ALA A 892 20.95 25.51 -38.44
CA ALA A 892 20.18 26.07 -37.35
C ALA A 892 18.78 25.47 -37.29
N ALA A 893 18.46 24.84 -36.16
CA ALA A 893 17.14 24.30 -35.87
C ALA A 893 16.07 25.40 -35.89
N ASN A 894 14.89 25.06 -36.41
CA ASN A 894 13.73 25.95 -36.29
C ASN A 894 13.25 26.08 -34.84
N ARG A 895 12.23 26.93 -34.59
CA ARG A 895 11.64 27.16 -33.25
C ARG A 895 11.13 25.89 -32.52
N HIS A 896 11.06 24.75 -33.21
CA HIS A 896 10.67 23.44 -32.67
C HIS A 896 11.84 22.43 -32.65
N GLY A 897 13.08 22.86 -32.89
CA GLY A 897 14.25 21.99 -32.78
C GLY A 897 14.59 21.18 -34.04
N PHE A 898 13.97 21.44 -35.20
CA PHE A 898 14.16 20.64 -36.42
C PHE A 898 14.92 21.37 -37.54
N CYS A 899 15.81 20.67 -38.23
CA CYS A 899 16.59 21.11 -39.40
C CYS A 899 16.81 19.96 -40.39
N ASN A 900 17.60 20.18 -41.45
CA ASN A 900 17.89 19.15 -42.46
C ASN A 900 18.62 17.93 -41.87
N THR A 901 19.48 18.12 -40.87
CA THR A 901 20.22 17.04 -40.19
C THR A 901 19.44 16.39 -39.05
N LYS A 902 18.44 17.08 -38.48
CA LYS A 902 17.50 16.56 -37.46
C LYS A 902 16.05 16.80 -37.88
N PRO A 903 15.52 16.01 -38.84
CA PRO A 903 14.17 16.22 -39.36
C PRO A 903 13.09 15.88 -38.33
N SER A 904 11.95 16.57 -38.39
CA SER A 904 10.78 16.21 -37.57
C SER A 904 10.26 14.81 -37.93
N PRO A 905 9.55 14.09 -37.02
CA PRO A 905 8.95 12.79 -37.34
C PRO A 905 8.04 12.82 -38.58
N TRP A 906 7.39 13.96 -38.85
CA TRP A 906 6.58 14.19 -40.06
C TRP A 906 7.44 14.29 -41.32
N ALA A 907 8.62 14.91 -41.25
CA ALA A 907 9.56 15.01 -42.36
C ALA A 907 10.31 13.68 -42.58
N ALA A 908 10.77 13.03 -41.51
CA ALA A 908 11.46 11.74 -41.56
C ALA A 908 10.59 10.64 -42.18
N LYS A 909 9.29 10.55 -41.82
CA LYS A 909 8.32 9.63 -42.45
C LYS A 909 8.13 9.85 -43.96
N ARG A 910 8.52 11.01 -44.49
CA ARG A 910 8.46 11.34 -45.92
C ARG A 910 9.79 11.09 -46.65
N TYR A 911 10.85 10.70 -45.94
CA TYR A 911 12.16 10.34 -46.48
C TYR A 911 12.37 8.82 -46.65
N VAL A 912 11.46 7.98 -46.15
CA VAL A 912 11.60 6.51 -46.15
C VAL A 912 10.69 5.88 -47.21
N GLY A 913 11.22 5.64 -48.41
CA GLY A 913 10.62 4.85 -49.50
C GLY A 913 10.33 5.60 -50.81
N LYS A 914 10.22 4.88 -51.95
CA LYS A 914 9.82 5.40 -53.27
C LYS A 914 8.48 6.14 -53.16
N THR A 915 8.42 7.42 -53.51
CA THR A 915 7.17 8.22 -53.48
C THR A 915 6.37 8.07 -54.78
N PHE A 916 5.09 8.47 -54.78
CA PHE A 916 4.22 8.49 -55.98
C PHE A 916 4.85 9.26 -57.16
N TRP A 917 5.72 10.23 -56.86
CA TRP A 917 6.38 11.11 -57.81
C TRP A 917 7.67 10.53 -58.39
N GLU A 918 8.23 9.49 -57.77
CA GLU A 918 9.49 8.84 -58.16
C GLU A 918 9.28 7.54 -58.97
N THR A 919 8.02 7.14 -59.19
CA THR A 919 7.68 5.95 -59.98
C THR A 919 7.32 6.34 -61.41
N GLY A 920 8.34 6.37 -62.28
CA GLY A 920 8.21 6.45 -63.72
C GLY A 920 9.48 5.92 -64.38
N GLU A 921 9.32 4.84 -65.16
CA GLU A 921 10.31 4.23 -66.06
C GLU A 921 11.49 3.51 -65.37
N ASP A 922 11.25 2.24 -64.99
CA ASP A 922 12.16 1.10 -65.24
C ASP A 922 11.55 -0.16 -64.62
N GLY A 923 11.15 -1.11 -65.47
CA GLY A 923 10.47 -2.33 -65.04
C GLY A 923 9.78 -3.11 -66.16
N ALA A 924 10.30 -3.02 -67.39
CA ALA A 924 10.19 -4.11 -68.35
C ALA A 924 11.63 -4.58 -68.62
N VAL A 925 11.85 -5.88 -68.48
CA VAL A 925 13.06 -6.68 -68.77
C VAL A 925 13.79 -7.26 -67.53
N ALA A 926 13.61 -8.58 -67.42
CA ALA A 926 14.48 -9.64 -66.89
C ALA A 926 14.58 -9.94 -65.38
N ALA A 927 14.14 -11.18 -65.08
CA ALA A 927 14.43 -12.10 -63.97
C ALA A 927 14.02 -11.69 -62.54
#